data_AF-A0A5B7XVK9-F1
#
_entry.id   AF-A0A5B7XVK9-F1
#
_cell.length_a   1.000
_cell.length_b   1.000
_cell.length_c   1.000
_cell.angle_alpha   90.00
_cell.angle_beta   90.00
_cell.angle_gamma   90.00
#
_symmetry.space_group_name_H-M   'P 1'
#
loop_
_entity.id
_entity.type
_entity.pdbx_description
1 polymer ?
#
loop_
_entity_poly.entity_id
_entity_poly.type
_entity_poly.pdbx_seq_one_letter_code
_entity_poly.pdbx_strand_id
1 'polypeptide(L)'
;MYNSTLNDNGVYSTSIYETIDAEVVAEIAKVKAENPNKPDNVNSVTAINNVLKKYISFSGSGVVDTWRIGAYSWAGNNVRNWYLQDESTNSISFNIIVTQQANTYLMQVQLRPKNYYEFLKNRDKVQSNELASAAELLGLTGDADTRINSVQLGDLLDLTTPRTKGVTHNTETAYGDVVEKLNRIYQFPKFGPYEIYVHETTSKDHLAGVAKVRFGIKKDGVQVGKTSREVDFPVFKPMNYFDVPKKNPSSAWYTEADFTGSEFSKPSTDEQSKMNAINSTNFVARKVSTAVANKNFTNWYRVLDANDIVDQGAFEKINFMIGFKGQVAKEADNQNENFKNVETNDDEANSAPLPPTIPTDDGTFTLPGDQENTTNLNQLSKDWFIYFVDVQKAKSNWRINIFDRLSFRLGFINKRIPTTRFITQGRITLANVVNDYKLNMYPTYMLNSLGLSNIQNFQDFFGDQFGIETYSAQQVYDNFIRNGKTTSTSLQPNFSNKGQSPFVSSNFWIYNNYSFTNRDNNLKIKEMKYFTEDPNGVYVQLEYTDGRNVKFEGNNWYRFSKSGTGAPADLNFLFDGSNKLTFNNQNLKTVHLERNKVYRERIIEPKLEDTTWDFDENTQQLSWTLKNDYINKTVLKENTTNRKLTMQFFGYTYYKLLPNSWKRITEQGITFNFDLEKVLSGQTDTFKGSIEGVNTSGSYKTPTISYTATATKTADGIKFTFDLDDKSNKLKYGDLYKYQLNPTLESSYSGEFSKDKAFLVAKNAAKITLKYINNVEHEEFGSKTNEFLYKNMLYNGHNQPYVMYNDKVAQDAFGYNPNQNVSYELHNGYMLDNNTLSTVNNQTQQEQNVWMRAIALSFGSGTIWGRLSKDPNNHKFLIGTNNHVEAVTGSMEALKAWNGDVKPLAGEKYIVKPGDNLGNDVTAGFGYWNGLYRLPADFYPIWTGVNQKNVEGVRLRQNNGVDVDTSVLAIDLKDLAKKARRAAKFQTAEHYEKLATMPDLPLLDDKINGITNSSPYYFNGAMIGFPYGVQASYFINRARIDDTGVGLNTQNGFLATTFNSGNSGSGLQMGQNGYAEIINSGSPRTYLRGWKYNTGSVNYWGVNKPGVDPLSLKNDNSLAGVLYYNSVTNPNEFSAPTFINLINNTSEEEQQ
;
A
#
# COMPACT_ATOMS: atom_id res chain seq x y z
N MET A 1 32.74 62.66 -2.07
CA MET A 1 33.82 61.82 -1.53
C MET A 1 35.14 62.43 -1.98
N TYR A 2 36.03 62.77 -1.06
CA TYR A 2 37.37 63.29 -1.36
C TYR A 2 38.35 62.11 -1.32
N ASN A 3 38.99 61.80 -2.45
CA ASN A 3 40.15 60.91 -2.46
C ASN A 3 41.37 61.75 -2.88
N SER A 4 42.37 61.80 -2.02
CA SER A 4 43.67 62.43 -2.31
C SER A 4 44.73 61.35 -2.41
N THR A 5 45.52 61.35 -3.48
CA THR A 5 46.74 60.55 -3.61
C THR A 5 47.95 61.47 -3.69
N LEU A 6 49.00 61.12 -2.94
CA LEU A 6 50.31 61.76 -2.95
C LEU A 6 51.12 61.22 -4.13
N ASN A 7 51.71 62.12 -4.91
CA ASN A 7 52.72 61.77 -5.90
C ASN A 7 54.04 62.44 -5.51
N ASP A 8 55.17 61.81 -5.87
CA ASP A 8 56.52 61.99 -5.30
C ASP A 8 57.17 63.40 -5.37
N ASN A 9 56.48 64.42 -5.87
CA ASN A 9 56.98 65.79 -5.96
C ASN A 9 56.11 66.85 -5.23
N GLY A 10 55.28 66.43 -4.26
CA GLY A 10 54.68 67.37 -3.29
C GLY A 10 53.49 68.21 -3.79
N VAL A 11 52.75 67.77 -4.81
CA VAL A 11 51.49 68.40 -5.24
C VAL A 11 50.30 67.48 -4.89
N TYR A 12 49.33 68.00 -4.13
CA TYR A 12 48.08 67.29 -3.82
C TYR A 12 47.15 67.32 -5.03
N SER A 13 46.80 66.14 -5.56
CA SER A 13 45.65 65.99 -6.47
C SER A 13 44.48 65.44 -5.66
N THR A 14 43.34 66.11 -5.74
CA THR A 14 42.09 65.72 -5.07
C THR A 14 40.98 65.71 -6.10
N SER A 15 40.18 64.65 -6.12
CA SER A 15 39.00 64.57 -6.98
C SER A 15 37.73 64.83 -6.17
N ILE A 16 36.95 65.84 -6.58
CA ILE A 16 35.63 66.13 -6.02
C ILE A 16 34.56 65.71 -7.02
N TYR A 17 33.55 65.00 -6.51
CA TYR A 17 32.34 64.65 -7.25
C TYR A 17 31.20 65.51 -6.75
N GLU A 18 30.69 66.42 -7.57
CA GLU A 18 29.48 67.19 -7.28
C GLU A 18 28.38 66.86 -8.31
N THR A 19 27.15 66.70 -7.80
CA THR A 19 25.95 66.55 -8.61
C THR A 19 25.48 67.92 -9.09
N ILE A 20 25.21 68.06 -10.39
CA ILE A 20 24.58 69.25 -10.95
C ILE A 20 23.44 68.87 -11.88
N ASP A 21 22.45 69.77 -11.98
CA ASP A 21 21.29 69.60 -12.85
C ASP A 21 21.68 69.63 -14.34
N ALA A 22 20.90 68.92 -15.15
CA ALA A 22 21.11 68.84 -16.60
C ALA A 22 21.11 70.23 -17.29
N GLU A 23 20.44 71.22 -16.69
CA GLU A 23 20.47 72.61 -17.14
C GLU A 23 21.86 73.24 -17.09
N VAL A 24 22.71 72.86 -16.13
CA VAL A 24 24.08 73.40 -16.01
C VAL A 24 24.98 72.84 -17.12
N VAL A 25 24.82 71.55 -17.44
CA VAL A 25 25.50 70.91 -18.57
C VAL A 25 25.05 71.54 -19.90
N ALA A 26 23.76 71.88 -20.02
CA ALA A 26 23.20 72.58 -21.17
C ALA A 26 23.67 74.05 -21.27
N GLU A 27 23.81 74.77 -20.16
CA GLU A 27 24.31 76.16 -20.12
C GLU A 27 25.80 76.21 -20.53
N ILE A 28 26.61 75.25 -20.06
CA ILE A 28 28.01 75.09 -20.49
C ILE A 28 28.10 74.71 -21.98
N ALA A 29 27.22 73.83 -22.46
CA ALA A 29 27.14 73.47 -23.89
C ALA A 29 26.66 74.66 -24.76
N LYS A 30 25.79 75.52 -24.25
CA LYS A 30 25.31 76.73 -24.93
C LYS A 30 26.42 77.79 -25.06
N VAL A 31 27.19 78.03 -23.99
CA VAL A 31 28.38 78.91 -24.02
C VAL A 31 29.41 78.43 -25.07
N LYS A 32 29.54 77.10 -25.25
CA LYS A 32 30.38 76.48 -26.29
C LYS A 32 29.83 76.68 -27.71
N ALA A 33 28.52 76.56 -27.89
CA ALA A 33 27.86 76.79 -29.18
C ALA A 33 27.94 78.25 -29.64
N GLU A 34 27.92 79.20 -28.69
CA GLU A 34 28.04 80.64 -28.96
C GLU A 34 29.49 81.10 -29.24
N ASN A 35 30.51 80.28 -28.94
CA ASN A 35 31.93 80.59 -29.18
C ASN A 35 32.73 79.41 -29.80
N PRO A 36 32.36 78.93 -31.01
CA PRO A 36 32.80 77.62 -31.51
C PRO A 36 34.27 77.50 -31.91
N ASN A 37 34.98 78.62 -32.14
CA ASN A 37 36.27 78.59 -32.86
C ASN A 37 37.55 78.89 -32.04
N LYS A 38 37.48 79.15 -30.73
CA LYS A 38 38.67 79.24 -29.88
C LYS A 38 38.34 78.82 -28.44
N PRO A 39 38.64 77.55 -28.05
CA PRO A 39 38.45 77.08 -26.66
C PRO A 39 39.22 77.91 -25.63
N ASP A 40 40.24 78.66 -26.07
CA ASP A 40 41.23 79.30 -25.19
C ASP A 40 41.10 80.82 -25.02
N ASN A 41 39.97 81.43 -25.37
CA ASN A 41 39.75 82.86 -25.11
C ASN A 41 39.43 83.10 -23.62
N VAL A 42 40.11 84.06 -22.99
CA VAL A 42 39.90 84.54 -21.62
C VAL A 42 38.42 84.82 -21.31
N ASN A 43 37.64 85.26 -22.30
CA ASN A 43 36.20 85.53 -22.13
C ASN A 43 35.37 84.25 -21.97
N SER A 44 35.66 83.17 -22.71
CA SER A 44 34.98 81.88 -22.60
C SER A 44 35.31 81.18 -21.27
N VAL A 45 36.56 81.29 -20.81
CA VAL A 45 37.00 80.80 -19.49
C VAL A 45 36.33 81.55 -18.36
N THR A 46 36.16 82.87 -18.51
CA THR A 46 35.46 83.70 -17.52
C THR A 46 33.96 83.36 -17.49
N ALA A 47 33.33 83.14 -18.64
CA ALA A 47 31.93 82.73 -18.72
C ALA A 47 31.69 81.36 -18.09
N ILE A 48 32.53 80.35 -18.40
CA ILE A 48 32.43 79.01 -17.80
C ILE A 48 32.76 79.04 -16.30
N ASN A 49 33.78 79.82 -15.88
CA ASN A 49 34.05 80.05 -14.45
C ASN A 49 32.86 80.69 -13.74
N ASN A 50 32.16 81.64 -14.36
CA ASN A 50 31.00 82.29 -13.75
C ASN A 50 29.80 81.36 -13.65
N VAL A 51 29.57 80.49 -14.65
CA VAL A 51 28.56 79.44 -14.57
C VAL A 51 28.92 78.48 -13.43
N LEU A 52 30.14 77.94 -13.40
CA LEU A 52 30.56 77.00 -12.36
C LEU A 52 30.61 77.61 -10.95
N LYS A 53 30.95 78.90 -10.79
CA LYS A 53 30.91 79.62 -9.50
C LYS A 53 29.51 79.76 -8.91
N LYS A 54 28.45 79.68 -9.73
CA LYS A 54 27.07 79.66 -9.22
C LYS A 54 26.72 78.33 -8.55
N TYR A 55 27.41 77.24 -8.92
CA TYR A 55 27.00 75.87 -8.56
C TYR A 55 28.04 75.11 -7.72
N ILE A 56 29.31 75.49 -7.78
CA ILE A 56 30.40 74.90 -6.99
C ILE A 56 30.74 75.87 -5.85
N SER A 57 30.46 75.46 -4.62
CA SER A 57 30.87 76.17 -3.41
C SER A 57 31.80 75.29 -2.57
N PHE A 58 33.02 75.74 -2.31
CA PHE A 58 33.94 75.03 -1.42
C PHE A 58 33.57 75.33 0.05
N SER A 59 32.68 74.54 0.64
CA SER A 59 32.35 74.64 2.07
C SER A 59 33.20 73.66 2.89
N GLY A 60 34.36 74.12 3.34
CA GLY A 60 35.23 73.40 4.27
C GLY A 60 35.93 74.38 5.21
N SER A 61 36.27 73.95 6.42
CA SER A 61 36.77 74.78 7.54
C SER A 61 38.16 75.41 7.37
N GLY A 62 38.67 75.49 6.14
CA GLY A 62 39.85 76.26 5.77
C GLY A 62 39.48 77.20 4.62
N VAL A 63 39.54 78.50 4.87
CA VAL A 63 39.17 79.55 3.90
C VAL A 63 40.00 79.37 2.62
N VAL A 64 39.37 78.99 1.52
CA VAL A 64 39.95 79.06 0.17
C VAL A 64 40.04 80.54 -0.20
N ASP A 65 41.24 81.07 -0.40
CA ASP A 65 41.42 82.51 -0.66
C ASP A 65 40.90 82.88 -2.05
N THR A 66 41.23 82.08 -3.08
CA THR A 66 40.67 82.19 -4.44
C THR A 66 40.75 80.85 -5.20
N TRP A 67 39.84 80.63 -6.17
CA TRP A 67 39.95 79.54 -7.15
C TRP A 67 39.60 80.00 -8.56
N ARG A 68 40.24 79.38 -9.56
CA ARG A 68 39.96 79.58 -10.98
C ARG A 68 40.23 78.32 -11.79
N ILE A 69 39.49 78.12 -12.88
CA ILE A 69 39.93 77.21 -13.95
C ILE A 69 41.23 77.78 -14.55
N GLY A 70 42.26 76.96 -14.66
CA GLY A 70 43.54 77.39 -15.20
C GLY A 70 44.22 76.30 -16.02
N ALA A 71 44.80 76.71 -17.14
CA ALA A 71 45.83 75.95 -17.82
C ALA A 71 47.09 75.95 -16.95
N TYR A 72 47.74 74.80 -16.80
CA TYR A 72 49.10 74.76 -16.27
C TYR A 72 50.02 74.22 -17.37
N SER A 73 51.06 74.99 -17.76
CA SER A 73 52.09 74.48 -18.66
C SER A 73 53.26 73.95 -17.84
N TRP A 74 53.49 72.64 -17.91
CA TRP A 74 54.81 72.08 -17.59
C TRP A 74 55.75 72.36 -18.76
N ALA A 75 57.03 72.57 -18.47
CA ALA A 75 58.07 72.98 -19.43
C ALA A 75 57.95 72.28 -20.80
N GLY A 76 57.76 73.08 -21.87
CA GLY A 76 57.96 72.69 -23.27
C GLY A 76 56.83 71.88 -23.93
N ASN A 77 55.96 72.58 -24.68
CA ASN A 77 55.09 72.11 -25.78
C ASN A 77 54.10 70.95 -25.54
N ASN A 78 52.91 71.30 -25.01
CA ASN A 78 51.58 71.10 -25.61
C ASN A 78 50.52 71.33 -24.52
N VAL A 79 49.60 72.28 -24.74
CA VAL A 79 48.51 72.58 -23.81
C VAL A 79 47.56 71.38 -23.74
N ARG A 80 47.41 70.75 -22.58
CA ARG A 80 46.32 69.79 -22.35
C ARG A 80 45.04 70.57 -22.02
N ASN A 81 43.96 70.25 -22.74
CA ASN A 81 42.62 70.85 -22.59
C ASN A 81 42.20 70.99 -21.12
N TRP A 82 41.58 72.12 -20.78
CA TRP A 82 41.16 72.46 -19.40
C TRP A 82 39.99 71.63 -18.88
N TYR A 83 39.37 70.85 -19.77
CA TYR A 83 38.34 69.87 -19.45
C TYR A 83 38.43 68.64 -20.36
N LEU A 84 37.87 67.52 -19.91
CA LEU A 84 37.66 66.29 -20.68
C LEU A 84 36.17 65.93 -20.61
N GLN A 85 35.56 65.64 -21.77
CA GLN A 85 34.17 65.17 -21.87
C GLN A 85 34.17 63.70 -22.28
N ASP A 86 33.49 62.85 -21.50
CA ASP A 86 33.25 61.45 -21.84
C ASP A 86 31.79 61.29 -22.28
N GLU A 87 31.60 61.03 -23.57
CA GLU A 87 30.28 60.92 -24.20
C GLU A 87 29.51 59.67 -23.77
N SER A 88 30.20 58.61 -23.33
CA SER A 88 29.55 57.35 -22.90
C SER A 88 28.87 57.48 -21.53
N THR A 89 29.43 58.30 -20.65
CA THR A 89 28.92 58.58 -19.31
C THR A 89 28.27 59.97 -19.19
N ASN A 90 28.28 60.72 -20.30
CA ASN A 90 27.85 62.12 -20.40
C ASN A 90 28.44 62.99 -19.26
N SER A 91 29.72 62.77 -18.95
CA SER A 91 30.42 63.42 -17.84
C SER A 91 31.45 64.44 -18.34
N ILE A 92 31.69 65.49 -17.54
CA ILE A 92 32.69 66.53 -17.85
C ILE A 92 33.61 66.70 -16.64
N SER A 93 34.92 66.58 -16.87
CA SER A 93 35.97 66.76 -15.86
C SER A 93 36.72 68.07 -16.10
N PHE A 94 36.93 68.88 -15.07
CA PHE A 94 37.68 70.16 -15.10
C PHE A 94 38.93 70.08 -14.24
N ASN A 95 40.00 70.75 -14.65
CA ASN A 95 41.15 71.01 -13.77
C ASN A 95 41.03 72.43 -13.20
N ILE A 96 40.98 72.55 -11.88
CA ILE A 96 40.82 73.81 -11.14
C ILE A 96 42.09 74.07 -10.34
N ILE A 97 42.56 75.31 -10.38
CA ILE A 97 43.66 75.78 -9.54
C ILE A 97 43.07 76.42 -8.29
N VAL A 98 43.44 75.91 -7.13
CA VAL A 98 42.97 76.39 -5.82
C VAL A 98 44.16 76.94 -5.05
N THR A 99 44.06 78.16 -4.54
CA THR A 99 45.12 78.77 -3.71
C THR A 99 44.62 78.95 -2.28
N GLN A 100 45.39 78.45 -1.32
CA GLN A 100 45.08 78.52 0.11
C GLN A 100 46.38 78.80 0.89
N GLN A 101 46.40 79.88 1.69
CA GLN A 101 47.53 80.20 2.58
C GLN A 101 48.89 80.16 1.88
N ALA A 102 48.98 80.83 0.72
CA ALA A 102 50.15 80.91 -0.18
C ALA A 102 50.56 79.63 -0.94
N ASN A 103 49.86 78.50 -0.78
CA ASN A 103 50.09 77.28 -1.56
C ASN A 103 49.08 77.15 -2.71
N THR A 104 49.53 76.68 -3.88
CA THR A 104 48.68 76.47 -5.07
C THR A 104 48.56 74.99 -5.39
N TYR A 105 47.32 74.50 -5.52
CA TYR A 105 46.99 73.10 -5.78
C TYR A 105 46.25 72.94 -7.10
N LEU A 106 46.46 71.81 -7.78
CA LEU A 106 45.67 71.40 -8.93
C LEU A 106 44.64 70.35 -8.50
N MET A 107 43.36 70.68 -8.65
CA MET A 107 42.24 69.83 -8.28
C MET A 107 41.47 69.43 -9.52
N GLN A 108 41.07 68.16 -9.64
CA GLN A 108 40.21 67.71 -10.73
C GLN A 108 38.77 67.57 -10.23
N VAL A 109 37.81 68.22 -10.90
CA VAL A 109 36.39 68.13 -10.55
C VAL A 109 35.64 67.45 -11.68
N GLN A 110 34.98 66.33 -11.39
CA GLN A 110 34.18 65.61 -12.38
C GLN A 110 32.69 65.77 -12.10
N LEU A 111 31.95 66.20 -13.12
CA LEU A 111 30.53 66.49 -13.09
C LEU A 111 29.76 65.40 -13.84
N ARG A 112 28.70 64.85 -13.23
CA ARG A 112 27.88 63.75 -13.79
C ARG A 112 26.37 64.01 -13.67
N PRO A 113 25.54 63.45 -14.58
CA PRO A 113 24.08 63.57 -14.52
C PRO A 113 23.44 62.91 -13.28
N LYS A 114 22.43 63.57 -12.70
CA LYS A 114 21.72 63.14 -11.47
C LYS A 114 21.07 61.75 -11.57
N ASN A 115 20.56 61.39 -12.74
CA ASN A 115 19.95 60.08 -13.03
C ASN A 115 20.93 58.90 -12.97
N TYR A 116 22.24 59.12 -13.20
CA TYR A 116 23.26 58.08 -13.04
C TYR A 116 23.50 57.74 -11.55
N TYR A 117 23.40 58.73 -10.67
CA TYR A 117 23.50 58.53 -9.23
C TYR A 117 22.25 57.84 -8.67
N GLU A 118 21.06 58.21 -9.16
CA GLU A 118 19.79 57.51 -8.88
C GLU A 118 19.85 56.03 -9.29
N PHE A 119 20.43 55.71 -10.46
CA PHE A 119 20.66 54.34 -10.92
C PHE A 119 21.59 53.53 -9.98
N LEU A 120 22.72 54.10 -9.56
CA LEU A 120 23.63 53.44 -8.61
C LEU A 120 22.99 53.27 -7.23
N LYS A 121 22.26 54.29 -6.75
CA LYS A 121 21.53 54.26 -5.48
C LYS A 121 20.39 53.24 -5.49
N ASN A 122 19.73 53.04 -6.63
CA ASN A 122 18.70 52.00 -6.82
C ASN A 122 19.31 50.60 -6.97
N ARG A 123 20.45 50.45 -7.65
CA ARG A 123 21.18 49.18 -7.73
C ARG A 123 21.72 48.74 -6.37
N ASP A 124 22.31 49.66 -5.61
CA ASP A 124 22.85 49.37 -4.28
C ASP A 124 21.71 49.18 -3.26
N LYS A 125 20.55 49.84 -3.42
CA LYS A 125 19.32 49.56 -2.64
C LYS A 125 18.74 48.17 -2.94
N VAL A 126 18.71 47.74 -4.20
CA VAL A 126 18.21 46.41 -4.57
C VAL A 126 19.16 45.32 -4.06
N GLN A 127 20.47 45.48 -4.23
CA GLN A 127 21.46 44.53 -3.67
C GLN A 127 21.49 44.54 -2.14
N SER A 128 21.30 45.69 -1.48
CA SER A 128 21.16 45.75 -0.03
C SER A 128 19.89 45.07 0.44
N ASN A 129 18.79 45.20 -0.31
CA ASN A 129 17.52 44.52 0.02
C ASN A 129 17.62 43.01 -0.18
N GLU A 130 18.28 42.52 -1.24
CA GLU A 130 18.45 41.09 -1.50
C GLU A 130 19.34 40.39 -0.46
N LEU A 131 20.50 40.98 -0.11
CA LEU A 131 21.35 40.47 0.98
C LEU A 131 20.64 40.63 2.33
N ALA A 132 19.90 41.71 2.56
CA ALA A 132 19.11 41.89 3.78
C ALA A 132 18.02 40.83 3.91
N SER A 133 17.30 40.47 2.84
CA SER A 133 16.31 39.39 2.85
C SER A 133 16.94 38.02 3.12
N ALA A 134 18.09 37.72 2.52
CA ALA A 134 18.83 36.49 2.81
C ALA A 134 19.33 36.45 4.27
N ALA A 135 19.80 37.58 4.79
CA ALA A 135 20.25 37.73 6.16
C ALA A 135 19.09 37.66 7.17
N GLU A 136 17.95 38.26 6.86
CA GLU A 136 16.72 38.27 7.65
C GLU A 136 16.15 36.85 7.80
N LEU A 137 16.08 36.09 6.70
CA LEU A 137 15.63 34.69 6.74
C LEU A 137 16.53 33.80 7.61
N LEU A 138 17.82 34.14 7.72
CA LEU A 138 18.78 33.47 8.61
C LEU A 138 18.82 34.06 10.03
N GLY A 139 17.99 35.07 10.35
CA GLY A 139 17.96 35.75 11.65
C GLY A 139 19.21 36.58 11.95
N LEU A 140 19.86 37.12 10.91
CA LEU A 140 21.12 37.86 10.99
C LEU A 140 20.93 39.39 11.02
N THR A 141 19.70 39.88 10.88
CA THR A 141 19.33 41.31 10.93
C THR A 141 18.58 41.62 12.24
N GLY A 142 19.16 42.42 13.14
CA GLY A 142 18.52 42.85 14.39
C GLY A 142 19.51 43.18 15.52
N ASP A 143 19.08 44.04 16.46
CA ASP A 143 19.89 44.49 17.59
C ASP A 143 20.15 43.36 18.61
N ALA A 144 21.28 43.45 19.33
CA ALA A 144 21.85 42.32 20.05
C ALA A 144 20.99 41.73 21.20
N ASP A 145 19.99 42.44 21.70
CA ASP A 145 19.26 42.09 22.93
C ASP A 145 17.82 41.60 22.73
N THR A 146 17.25 41.67 21.52
CA THR A 146 15.94 41.06 21.20
C THR A 146 16.09 39.74 20.45
N ARG A 147 17.22 39.03 20.63
CA ARG A 147 17.54 37.74 20.01
C ARG A 147 16.66 36.61 20.54
N ILE A 148 15.35 36.68 20.27
CA ILE A 148 14.44 35.56 20.46
C ILE A 148 14.64 34.61 19.28
N ASN A 149 15.37 33.54 19.58
CA ASN A 149 15.26 32.19 19.04
C ASN A 149 15.05 31.97 17.53
N SER A 150 15.98 31.17 17.01
CA SER A 150 15.90 30.36 15.80
C SER A 150 16.01 31.13 14.48
N VAL A 151 16.85 30.63 13.57
CA VAL A 151 16.42 30.61 12.16
C VAL A 151 14.98 30.13 12.21
N GLN A 152 14.02 30.82 11.61
CA GLN A 152 12.74 30.18 11.39
C GLN A 152 12.99 29.08 10.34
N LEU A 153 13.56 27.96 10.77
CA LEU A 153 13.95 26.85 9.92
C LEU A 153 12.73 26.43 9.11
N GLY A 154 11.54 26.52 9.70
CA GLY A 154 10.29 26.36 8.98
C GLY A 154 10.15 27.26 7.75
N ASP A 155 10.35 28.57 7.89
CA ASP A 155 10.24 29.54 6.78
C ASP A 155 11.34 29.35 5.73
N LEU A 156 12.57 29.02 6.13
CA LEU A 156 13.64 28.63 5.19
C LEU A 156 13.27 27.36 4.41
N LEU A 157 12.77 26.34 5.10
CA LEU A 157 12.43 25.05 4.50
C LEU A 157 11.16 25.10 3.63
N ASP A 158 10.22 25.99 3.94
CA ASP A 158 9.03 26.24 3.12
C ASP A 158 9.41 26.73 1.71
N LEU A 159 10.45 27.57 1.63
CA LEU A 159 11.02 28.07 0.38
C LEU A 159 12.04 27.12 -0.28
N THR A 160 12.37 26.00 0.38
CA THR A 160 13.38 25.05 -0.10
C THR A 160 12.71 24.00 -1.00
N THR A 161 13.36 23.69 -2.12
CA THR A 161 12.87 22.67 -3.08
C THR A 161 13.87 21.52 -3.22
N PRO A 162 13.44 20.25 -3.19
CA PRO A 162 14.28 19.13 -3.63
C PRO A 162 14.71 19.34 -5.08
N ARG A 163 15.99 19.08 -5.39
CA ARG A 163 16.50 19.15 -6.76
C ARG A 163 15.93 18.04 -7.64
N THR A 164 15.63 16.90 -7.03
CA THR A 164 15.02 15.73 -7.70
C THR A 164 13.80 15.29 -6.89
N LYS A 165 12.65 15.16 -7.56
CA LYS A 165 11.40 14.69 -6.93
C LYS A 165 11.59 13.30 -6.32
N GLY A 166 11.11 13.10 -5.09
CA GLY A 166 11.25 11.83 -4.37
C GLY A 166 12.61 11.61 -3.70
N VAL A 167 13.59 12.50 -3.93
CA VAL A 167 14.90 12.43 -3.28
C VAL A 167 14.96 13.48 -2.18
N THR A 168 14.94 13.02 -0.93
CA THR A 168 14.95 13.89 0.25
C THR A 168 15.91 13.33 1.30
N HIS A 169 16.32 14.14 2.26
CA HIS A 169 17.12 13.63 3.37
C HIS A 169 16.34 12.62 4.25
N ASN A 170 15.00 12.60 4.17
CA ASN A 170 14.17 11.66 4.92
C ASN A 170 14.40 10.18 4.49
N THR A 171 15.01 9.96 3.32
CA THR A 171 15.40 8.63 2.82
C THR A 171 16.89 8.31 3.02
N GLU A 172 17.68 9.26 3.53
CA GLU A 172 19.12 9.11 3.76
C GLU A 172 19.46 9.21 5.25
N THR A 173 20.49 8.47 5.67
CA THR A 173 20.96 8.56 7.05
C THR A 173 21.81 9.82 7.27
N ALA A 174 21.89 10.31 8.51
CA ALA A 174 22.85 11.36 8.87
C ALA A 174 24.30 10.85 8.98
N TYR A 175 24.57 9.58 8.65
CA TYR A 175 25.92 9.00 8.63
C TYR A 175 26.72 9.52 7.42
N GLY A 176 28.01 9.83 7.61
CA GLY A 176 28.85 10.48 6.58
C GLY A 176 28.76 12.01 6.58
N ASP A 177 28.99 12.66 5.43
CA ASP A 177 28.97 14.12 5.29
C ASP A 177 27.54 14.65 5.08
N VAL A 178 27.01 15.35 6.09
CA VAL A 178 25.65 15.91 6.05
C VAL A 178 25.58 17.19 5.21
N VAL A 179 26.65 17.99 5.16
CA VAL A 179 26.72 19.24 4.39
C VAL A 179 26.64 18.93 2.90
N GLU A 180 27.43 17.95 2.45
CA GLU A 180 27.40 17.48 1.07
C GLU A 180 25.99 16.98 0.69
N LYS A 181 25.40 16.11 1.53
CA LYS A 181 24.07 15.54 1.30
C LYS A 181 23.00 16.61 1.16
N LEU A 182 22.89 17.52 2.12
CA LEU A 182 21.83 18.54 2.10
C LEU A 182 21.99 19.51 0.92
N ASN A 183 23.20 19.96 0.61
CA ASN A 183 23.43 20.84 -0.54
C ASN A 183 23.25 20.13 -1.90
N ARG A 184 23.50 18.82 -1.96
CA ARG A 184 23.21 17.97 -3.13
C ARG A 184 21.71 17.75 -3.31
N ILE A 185 20.98 17.48 -2.22
CA ILE A 185 19.56 17.14 -2.27
C ILE A 185 18.70 18.39 -2.52
N TYR A 186 19.06 19.51 -1.90
CA TYR A 186 18.20 20.69 -1.89
C TYR A 186 18.76 21.85 -2.72
N GLN A 187 17.82 22.57 -3.31
CA GLN A 187 18.01 23.95 -3.75
C GLN A 187 17.39 24.85 -2.70
N PHE A 188 18.26 25.53 -1.96
CA PHE A 188 17.87 26.53 -0.96
C PHE A 188 17.52 27.87 -1.64
N PRO A 189 16.84 28.79 -0.94
CA PRO A 189 16.40 30.07 -1.50
C PRO A 189 17.53 30.94 -2.03
N LYS A 190 17.25 31.67 -3.11
CA LYS A 190 18.15 32.65 -3.73
C LYS A 190 17.49 34.03 -3.74
N PHE A 191 18.27 35.06 -3.44
CA PHE A 191 17.89 36.46 -3.44
C PHE A 191 18.88 37.22 -4.34
N GLY A 192 18.52 37.41 -5.61
CA GLY A 192 19.45 37.93 -6.61
C GLY A 192 20.72 37.08 -6.73
N PRO A 193 21.94 37.65 -6.60
CA PRO A 193 23.20 36.89 -6.65
C PRO A 193 23.53 36.12 -5.35
N TYR A 194 22.69 36.24 -4.32
CA TYR A 194 22.91 35.65 -3.01
C TYR A 194 22.18 34.30 -2.88
N GLU A 195 22.89 33.24 -2.50
CA GLU A 195 22.36 31.89 -2.31
C GLU A 195 22.59 31.42 -0.86
N ILE A 196 21.52 30.97 -0.19
CA ILE A 196 21.65 30.30 1.10
C ILE A 196 22.15 28.87 0.87
N TYR A 197 23.00 28.35 1.75
CA TYR A 197 23.48 26.97 1.68
C TYR A 197 23.79 26.44 3.09
N VAL A 198 23.87 25.11 3.23
CA VAL A 198 24.37 24.49 4.46
C VAL A 198 25.87 24.68 4.51
N HIS A 199 26.36 25.41 5.51
CA HIS A 199 27.78 25.76 5.66
C HIS A 199 28.56 24.65 6.36
N GLU A 200 28.09 24.20 7.53
CA GLU A 200 28.77 23.19 8.34
C GLU A 200 27.78 22.33 9.13
N THR A 201 28.23 21.15 9.56
CA THR A 201 27.55 20.29 10.54
C THR A 201 28.34 20.31 11.84
N THR A 202 27.69 20.72 12.93
CA THR A 202 28.34 20.86 14.25
C THR A 202 28.26 19.59 15.09
N SER A 203 27.17 18.83 14.95
CA SER A 203 26.99 17.52 15.56
C SER A 203 25.97 16.69 14.78
N LYS A 204 25.95 15.37 15.01
CA LYS A 204 24.99 14.46 14.38
C LYS A 204 24.74 13.25 15.25
N ASP A 205 23.51 12.75 15.20
CA ASP A 205 23.08 11.47 15.72
C ASP A 205 22.39 10.70 14.60
N HIS A 206 23.15 9.82 13.94
CA HIS A 206 22.64 9.00 12.85
C HIS A 206 21.69 7.89 13.31
N LEU A 207 21.65 7.57 14.61
CA LEU A 207 20.70 6.61 15.17
C LEU A 207 19.35 7.26 15.42
N ALA A 208 19.35 8.51 15.94
CA ALA A 208 18.13 9.29 16.11
C ALA A 208 17.65 9.97 14.81
N GLY A 209 18.50 10.03 13.78
CA GLY A 209 18.16 10.68 12.51
C GLY A 209 18.13 12.21 12.61
N VAL A 210 19.05 12.80 13.37
CA VAL A 210 19.13 14.25 13.59
C VAL A 210 20.54 14.75 13.31
N ALA A 211 20.67 15.88 12.63
CA ALA A 211 21.93 16.60 12.48
C ALA A 211 21.77 18.05 12.91
N LYS A 212 22.84 18.65 13.42
CA LYS A 212 22.88 20.07 13.76
C LYS A 212 23.74 20.81 12.75
N VAL A 213 23.18 21.85 12.14
CA VAL A 213 23.82 22.55 11.02
C VAL A 213 23.83 24.07 11.22
N ARG A 214 24.73 24.75 10.51
CA ARG A 214 24.67 26.21 10.31
C ARG A 214 24.51 26.52 8.83
N PHE A 215 23.73 27.54 8.53
CA PHE A 215 23.54 28.06 7.18
C PHE A 215 24.47 29.25 6.93
N GLY A 216 24.93 29.38 5.69
CA GLY A 216 25.70 30.53 5.22
C GLY A 216 25.06 31.15 3.97
N ILE A 217 25.60 32.29 3.55
CA ILE A 217 25.20 32.98 2.32
C ILE A 217 26.41 32.98 1.37
N LYS A 218 26.21 32.62 0.10
CA LYS A 218 27.18 32.78 -0.98
C LYS A 218 26.77 33.92 -1.88
N LYS A 219 27.74 34.70 -2.36
CA LYS A 219 27.62 35.57 -3.52
C LYS A 219 28.54 35.02 -4.60
N ASP A 220 28.01 34.67 -5.76
CA ASP A 220 28.80 34.13 -6.89
C ASP A 220 29.70 32.94 -6.49
N GLY A 221 29.20 32.07 -5.61
CA GLY A 221 29.91 30.89 -5.11
C GLY A 221 30.84 31.12 -3.91
N VAL A 222 31.11 32.37 -3.53
CA VAL A 222 31.98 32.74 -2.40
C VAL A 222 31.15 33.10 -1.18
N GLN A 223 31.50 32.58 -0.01
CA GLN A 223 30.80 32.89 1.24
C GLN A 223 30.92 34.38 1.60
N VAL A 224 29.79 34.98 1.99
CA VAL A 224 29.69 36.37 2.44
C VAL A 224 28.87 36.46 3.73
N GLY A 225 29.17 37.44 4.58
CA GLY A 225 28.45 37.66 5.82
C GLY A 225 28.72 36.63 6.92
N LYS A 226 27.89 36.66 7.98
CA LYS A 226 27.96 35.73 9.11
C LYS A 226 27.14 34.47 8.81
N THR A 227 27.45 33.38 9.51
CA THR A 227 26.63 32.15 9.50
C THR A 227 25.49 32.25 10.51
N SER A 228 24.44 31.48 10.28
CA SER A 228 23.32 31.34 11.22
C SER A 228 23.79 30.74 12.55
N ARG A 229 22.92 30.81 13.57
CA ARG A 229 23.08 29.93 14.75
C ARG A 229 22.93 28.46 14.34
N GLU A 230 23.42 27.59 15.20
CA GLU A 230 23.17 26.14 15.10
C GLU A 230 21.66 25.87 15.14
N VAL A 231 21.19 25.03 14.22
CA VAL A 231 19.81 24.56 14.17
C VAL A 231 19.75 23.07 13.97
N ASP A 232 18.77 22.43 14.61
CA ASP A 232 18.48 21.02 14.43
C ASP A 232 17.82 20.84 13.05
N PHE A 233 18.38 19.96 12.24
CA PHE A 233 17.82 19.47 10.98
C PHE A 233 17.32 18.04 11.23
N PRO A 234 16.03 17.87 11.60
CA PRO A 234 15.51 16.61 12.08
C PRO A 234 15.11 15.67 10.93
N VAL A 235 14.70 14.44 11.28
CA VAL A 235 14.00 13.50 10.39
C VAL A 235 14.85 12.97 9.22
N PHE A 236 16.15 12.81 9.40
CA PHE A 236 16.93 11.87 8.58
C PHE A 236 16.46 10.44 8.84
N LYS A 237 16.65 9.54 7.87
CA LYS A 237 16.40 8.10 8.07
C LYS A 237 17.26 7.59 9.24
N PRO A 238 16.67 7.02 10.30
CA PRO A 238 17.43 6.34 11.34
C PRO A 238 18.29 5.23 10.74
N MET A 239 19.56 5.20 11.09
CA MET A 239 20.50 4.22 10.55
C MET A 239 20.16 2.81 11.03
N ASN A 240 20.06 1.89 10.08
CA ASN A 240 19.90 0.46 10.36
C ASN A 240 21.08 -0.35 9.78
N TYR A 241 21.05 -1.68 9.98
CA TYR A 241 22.17 -2.54 9.59
C TYR A 241 22.34 -2.68 8.07
N PHE A 242 21.35 -2.31 7.25
CA PHE A 242 21.52 -2.26 5.79
C PHE A 242 22.28 -1.01 5.32
N ASP A 243 22.36 0.03 6.16
CA ASP A 243 22.96 1.31 5.80
C ASP A 243 24.49 1.35 6.04
N VAL A 244 25.07 0.35 6.71
CA VAL A 244 26.52 0.27 6.94
C VAL A 244 27.21 -0.20 5.66
N PRO A 245 28.16 0.55 5.08
CA PRO A 245 28.85 0.07 3.88
C PRO A 245 29.65 -1.22 4.13
N LYS A 246 29.49 -2.16 3.20
CA LYS A 246 30.36 -3.34 3.06
C LYS A 246 31.74 -2.90 2.56
N LYS A 247 32.78 -3.65 2.91
CA LYS A 247 34.17 -3.44 2.45
C LYS A 247 34.27 -3.60 0.93
N ASN A 248 33.56 -4.59 0.37
CA ASN A 248 33.35 -4.70 -1.06
C ASN A 248 31.89 -4.30 -1.39
N PRO A 249 31.67 -3.10 -1.97
CA PRO A 249 30.33 -2.63 -2.31
C PRO A 249 29.57 -3.53 -3.29
N SER A 250 30.28 -4.30 -4.12
CA SER A 250 29.67 -5.23 -5.09
C SER A 250 29.21 -6.55 -4.45
N SER A 251 29.56 -6.82 -3.19
CA SER A 251 29.14 -8.03 -2.49
C SER A 251 27.66 -7.97 -2.11
N ALA A 252 26.91 -9.02 -2.43
CA ALA A 252 25.48 -9.11 -2.10
C ALA A 252 25.20 -9.24 -0.59
N TRP A 253 26.17 -9.74 0.20
CA TRP A 253 26.08 -9.91 1.66
C TRP A 253 27.42 -9.65 2.35
N TYR A 254 27.41 -9.52 3.67
CA TYR A 254 28.63 -9.36 4.48
C TYR A 254 29.43 -10.66 4.54
N THR A 255 30.75 -10.51 4.47
CA THR A 255 31.75 -11.57 4.51
C THR A 255 32.68 -11.38 5.71
N GLU A 256 33.55 -12.34 6.00
CA GLU A 256 34.52 -12.19 7.09
C GLU A 256 35.47 -10.99 6.91
N ALA A 257 35.78 -10.62 5.66
CA ALA A 257 36.60 -9.45 5.34
C ALA A 257 35.97 -8.12 5.80
N ASP A 258 34.64 -8.10 6.01
CA ASP A 258 33.93 -6.93 6.51
C ASP A 258 34.14 -6.69 8.00
N PHE A 259 34.68 -7.66 8.74
CA PHE A 259 34.90 -7.59 10.20
C PHE A 259 36.38 -7.68 10.58
N THR A 260 37.26 -7.86 9.59
CA THR A 260 38.69 -8.11 9.77
C THR A 260 39.50 -7.17 8.86
N GLY A 261 40.53 -6.52 9.41
CA GLY A 261 41.35 -5.56 8.66
C GLY A 261 42.05 -4.57 9.60
N SER A 262 43.12 -3.93 9.12
CA SER A 262 43.84 -2.89 9.88
C SER A 262 43.03 -1.60 10.04
N GLU A 263 42.03 -1.39 9.18
CA GLU A 263 41.13 -0.24 9.17
C GLU A 263 40.03 -0.31 10.25
N PHE A 264 39.85 -1.47 10.90
CA PHE A 264 38.82 -1.68 11.91
C PHE A 264 39.40 -1.83 13.31
N SER A 265 38.82 -1.12 14.27
CA SER A 265 39.11 -1.31 15.70
C SER A 265 38.34 -2.51 16.26
N LYS A 266 38.90 -3.16 17.28
CA LYS A 266 38.23 -4.25 18.00
C LYS A 266 37.51 -3.73 19.26
N PRO A 267 36.40 -4.37 19.69
CA PRO A 267 35.77 -4.09 20.98
C PRO A 267 36.66 -4.44 22.17
N SER A 268 36.21 -4.10 23.38
CA SER A 268 36.89 -4.48 24.62
C SER A 268 37.00 -6.01 24.78
N THR A 269 37.99 -6.49 25.53
CA THR A 269 38.19 -7.94 25.76
C THR A 269 36.99 -8.61 26.42
N ASP A 270 36.29 -7.91 27.30
CA ASP A 270 35.04 -8.39 27.93
C ASP A 270 33.91 -8.59 26.90
N GLU A 271 33.69 -7.60 26.03
CA GLU A 271 32.72 -7.72 24.93
C GLU A 271 33.08 -8.84 23.95
N GLN A 272 34.35 -8.98 23.58
CA GLN A 272 34.81 -10.08 22.73
C GLN A 272 34.51 -11.45 23.35
N SER A 273 34.70 -11.57 24.67
CA SER A 273 34.45 -12.81 25.41
C SER A 273 32.96 -13.15 25.44
N LYS A 274 32.09 -12.14 25.67
CA LYS A 274 30.63 -12.27 25.59
C LYS A 274 30.17 -12.66 24.19
N MET A 275 30.71 -12.04 23.15
CA MET A 275 30.38 -12.34 21.75
C MET A 275 30.81 -13.77 21.35
N ASN A 276 32.00 -14.22 21.78
CA ASN A 276 32.49 -15.57 21.48
C ASN A 276 31.78 -16.69 22.27
N ALA A 277 31.16 -16.37 23.41
CA ALA A 277 30.43 -17.35 24.20
C ALA A 277 29.09 -17.77 23.56
N ILE A 278 28.58 -16.99 22.59
CA ILE A 278 27.26 -17.22 21.97
C ILE A 278 27.21 -18.61 21.32
N ASN A 279 26.17 -19.38 21.63
CA ASN A 279 25.91 -20.70 21.05
C ASN A 279 24.40 -20.89 20.73
N SER A 280 23.98 -22.10 20.33
CA SER A 280 22.59 -22.34 19.89
C SER A 280 21.54 -22.08 20.98
N THR A 281 21.92 -22.17 22.26
CA THR A 281 21.00 -21.97 23.39
C THR A 281 20.54 -20.53 23.52
N ASN A 282 21.25 -19.58 22.91
CA ASN A 282 20.95 -18.15 22.97
C ASN A 282 19.87 -17.67 21.99
N PHE A 283 19.33 -18.53 21.11
CA PHE A 283 18.43 -18.12 20.03
C PHE A 283 16.99 -18.62 20.23
N VAL A 284 16.03 -17.85 19.71
CA VAL A 284 14.61 -18.20 19.62
C VAL A 284 14.05 -17.86 18.25
N ALA A 285 13.05 -18.62 17.81
CA ALA A 285 12.32 -18.30 16.59
C ALA A 285 11.41 -17.11 16.80
N ARG A 286 11.48 -16.12 15.90
CA ARG A 286 10.40 -15.13 15.72
C ARG A 286 9.27 -15.84 15.01
N LYS A 287 8.09 -15.86 15.63
CA LYS A 287 6.93 -16.62 15.14
C LYS A 287 5.90 -15.69 14.52
N VAL A 288 5.09 -16.23 13.61
CA VAL A 288 3.96 -15.55 13.00
C VAL A 288 2.64 -16.12 13.56
N SER A 289 1.69 -15.24 13.87
CA SER A 289 0.42 -15.63 14.49
C SER A 289 -0.66 -15.83 13.44
N THR A 290 -1.28 -17.01 13.34
CA THR A 290 -2.43 -17.22 12.45
C THR A 290 -3.71 -17.40 13.24
N ALA A 291 -4.78 -16.76 12.80
CA ALA A 291 -6.13 -16.99 13.32
C ALA A 291 -6.64 -18.36 12.87
N VAL A 292 -7.32 -19.08 13.77
CA VAL A 292 -8.02 -20.32 13.45
C VAL A 292 -9.51 -20.10 13.66
N ALA A 293 -10.30 -20.23 12.59
CA ALA A 293 -11.74 -20.05 12.68
C ALA A 293 -12.34 -21.06 13.68
N ASN A 294 -13.21 -20.58 14.58
CA ASN A 294 -13.98 -21.33 15.59
C ASN A 294 -13.24 -21.77 16.86
N LYS A 295 -12.01 -21.31 17.11
CA LYS A 295 -11.42 -21.44 18.44
C LYS A 295 -10.72 -20.14 18.79
N ASN A 296 -10.83 -19.68 20.03
CA ASN A 296 -10.09 -18.50 20.55
C ASN A 296 -8.55 -18.72 20.56
N PHE A 297 -8.01 -19.64 19.76
CA PHE A 297 -6.59 -19.98 19.67
C PHE A 297 -5.95 -19.31 18.46
N THR A 298 -4.86 -18.61 18.73
CA THR A 298 -3.84 -18.20 17.75
C THR A 298 -2.78 -19.31 17.63
N ASN A 299 -2.57 -19.88 16.45
CA ASN A 299 -1.41 -20.74 16.25
C ASN A 299 -0.18 -19.87 15.96
N TRP A 300 0.98 -20.26 16.50
CA TRP A 300 2.24 -19.57 16.28
C TRP A 300 3.18 -20.45 15.45
N TYR A 301 3.47 -20.01 14.24
CA TYR A 301 4.31 -20.75 13.30
C TYR A 301 5.73 -20.18 13.24
N ARG A 302 6.72 -21.08 13.20
CA ARG A 302 8.08 -20.79 12.77
C ARG A 302 8.12 -20.80 11.25
N VAL A 303 8.90 -19.91 10.67
CA VAL A 303 8.94 -19.73 9.21
C VAL A 303 10.34 -19.89 8.63
N LEU A 304 11.33 -20.34 9.39
CA LEU A 304 12.72 -20.42 8.95
C LEU A 304 13.02 -21.76 8.26
N ASP A 305 13.55 -21.73 7.03
CA ASP A 305 13.97 -22.92 6.29
C ASP A 305 15.44 -22.79 5.87
N ALA A 306 16.29 -23.72 6.30
CA ALA A 306 17.73 -23.63 6.08
C ALA A 306 18.11 -23.78 4.60
N ASN A 307 17.37 -24.57 3.81
CA ASN A 307 17.64 -24.73 2.39
C ASN A 307 17.29 -23.45 1.65
N ASP A 308 16.08 -22.93 1.86
CA ASP A 308 15.63 -21.75 1.12
C ASP A 308 16.48 -20.52 1.44
N ILE A 309 16.93 -20.34 2.69
CA ILE A 309 17.81 -19.23 3.06
C ILE A 309 19.15 -19.29 2.31
N VAL A 310 19.76 -20.48 2.23
CA VAL A 310 21.05 -20.67 1.58
C VAL A 310 20.93 -20.62 0.07
N ASP A 311 19.97 -21.32 -0.51
CA ASP A 311 19.78 -21.40 -1.96
C ASP A 311 19.35 -20.04 -2.53
N GLN A 312 18.58 -19.25 -1.77
CA GLN A 312 18.22 -17.89 -2.16
C GLN A 312 19.31 -16.87 -1.81
N GLY A 313 20.28 -17.17 -0.95
CA GLY A 313 21.24 -16.18 -0.43
C GLY A 313 20.56 -15.07 0.39
N ALA A 314 19.56 -15.42 1.21
CA ALA A 314 18.75 -14.49 1.99
C ALA A 314 19.33 -14.21 3.41
N PHE A 315 20.66 -14.15 3.54
CA PHE A 315 21.34 -14.12 4.84
C PHE A 315 21.02 -12.89 5.68
N GLU A 316 20.91 -11.71 5.04
CA GLU A 316 20.58 -10.46 5.73
C GLU A 316 19.15 -10.46 6.29
N LYS A 317 18.31 -11.45 5.93
CA LYS A 317 16.93 -11.58 6.41
C LYS A 317 16.78 -12.45 7.65
N ILE A 318 17.83 -13.18 8.06
CA ILE A 318 17.79 -14.09 9.21
C ILE A 318 17.39 -13.37 10.52
N ASN A 319 17.82 -12.11 10.69
CA ASN A 319 17.45 -11.28 11.85
C ASN A 319 15.93 -11.09 12.03
N PHE A 320 15.13 -11.22 10.96
CA PHE A 320 13.66 -11.11 11.03
C PHE A 320 12.97 -12.42 11.44
N MET A 321 13.69 -13.55 11.45
CA MET A 321 13.15 -14.86 11.79
C MET A 321 13.74 -15.44 13.07
N ILE A 322 14.85 -14.87 13.55
CA ILE A 322 15.56 -15.30 14.75
C ILE A 322 15.72 -14.09 15.70
N GLY A 323 15.44 -14.32 16.98
CA GLY A 323 15.73 -13.39 18.07
C GLY A 323 16.66 -14.03 19.10
N PHE A 324 17.10 -13.25 20.09
CA PHE A 324 17.94 -13.73 21.19
C PHE A 324 17.12 -14.01 22.46
N LYS A 325 17.55 -15.00 23.26
CA LYS A 325 17.03 -15.27 24.60
C LYS A 325 17.56 -14.25 25.60
N GLY A 326 16.70 -13.86 26.55
CA GLY A 326 17.02 -12.92 27.63
C GLY A 326 15.91 -11.91 27.85
N GLN A 327 15.88 -11.23 29.00
CA GLN A 327 14.98 -10.11 29.20
C GLN A 327 15.37 -8.99 28.23
N VAL A 328 14.47 -8.69 27.29
CA VAL A 328 14.42 -7.36 26.69
C VAL A 328 14.05 -6.47 27.87
N ALA A 329 14.94 -5.59 28.32
CA ALA A 329 14.48 -4.48 29.13
C ALA A 329 13.43 -3.78 28.26
N LYS A 330 12.14 -3.95 28.60
CA LYS A 330 11.14 -2.97 28.23
C LYS A 330 11.70 -1.69 28.82
N GLU A 331 12.38 -0.89 28.00
CA GLU A 331 12.19 0.53 28.18
C GLU A 331 10.69 0.67 28.06
N ALA A 332 10.05 0.99 29.19
CA ALA A 332 8.66 1.35 29.19
C ALA A 332 8.53 2.30 28.00
N ASP A 333 7.77 1.87 27.00
CA ASP A 333 7.48 2.70 25.86
C ASP A 333 6.47 3.73 26.41
N ASN A 334 6.97 4.63 27.28
CA ASN A 334 6.23 5.69 27.93
C ASN A 334 5.61 6.62 26.87
N GLN A 335 5.98 6.46 25.60
CA GLN A 335 5.41 7.15 24.46
C GLN A 335 4.14 6.49 23.89
N ASN A 336 3.88 5.20 24.17
CA ASN A 336 2.62 4.53 23.82
C ASN A 336 1.72 4.26 25.05
N GLU A 337 2.25 4.29 26.28
CA GLU A 337 1.44 4.11 27.51
C GLU A 337 0.41 5.23 27.74
N ASN A 338 0.59 6.40 27.10
CA ASN A 338 -0.35 7.51 27.20
C ASN A 338 -1.52 7.47 26.20
N PHE A 339 -1.61 6.43 25.35
CA PHE A 339 -2.89 6.08 24.73
C PHE A 339 -3.63 5.09 25.63
N LYS A 340 -4.04 5.58 26.80
CA LYS A 340 -5.29 5.08 27.36
C LYS A 340 -6.39 5.55 26.41
N ASN A 341 -7.02 4.64 25.68
CA ASN A 341 -8.43 4.85 25.36
C ASN A 341 -9.07 5.26 26.67
N VAL A 342 -9.75 6.42 26.70
CA VAL A 342 -10.52 6.83 27.87
C VAL A 342 -11.28 5.60 28.33
N GLU A 343 -10.96 5.13 29.53
CA GLU A 343 -11.57 3.97 30.17
C GLU A 343 -13.06 4.28 30.30
N THR A 344 -13.84 3.96 29.26
CA THR A 344 -15.25 3.66 29.47
C THR A 344 -15.26 2.32 30.21
N ASN A 345 -15.86 2.33 31.39
CA ASN A 345 -16.01 1.21 32.32
C ASN A 345 -16.79 0.03 31.73
N ASP A 346 -16.28 -0.56 30.65
CA ASP A 346 -16.70 -1.88 30.20
C ASP A 346 -15.63 -2.86 30.65
N ASP A 347 -15.97 -3.60 31.71
CA ASP A 347 -15.17 -4.66 32.34
C ASP A 347 -14.78 -5.82 31.38
N GLU A 348 -15.10 -5.72 30.08
CA GLU A 348 -14.72 -6.68 29.03
C GLU A 348 -13.49 -6.26 28.20
N ALA A 349 -12.96 -5.05 28.36
CA ALA A 349 -11.80 -4.56 27.58
C ALA A 349 -10.41 -4.97 28.13
N ASN A 350 -10.36 -5.64 29.30
CA ASN A 350 -9.10 -5.97 29.99
C ASN A 350 -8.51 -7.35 29.68
N SER A 351 -9.05 -8.09 28.72
CA SER A 351 -8.33 -9.24 28.16
C SER A 351 -7.63 -8.83 26.88
N ALA A 352 -6.41 -8.27 27.00
CA ALA A 352 -5.41 -8.58 25.98
C ALA A 352 -5.43 -10.11 25.85
N PRO A 353 -5.74 -10.69 24.68
CA PRO A 353 -5.79 -12.15 24.58
C PRO A 353 -4.44 -12.65 25.03
N LEU A 354 -4.44 -13.38 26.15
CA LEU A 354 -3.27 -14.13 26.60
C LEU A 354 -2.77 -14.88 25.36
N PRO A 355 -1.48 -14.76 25.00
CA PRO A 355 -0.94 -15.57 23.92
C PRO A 355 -1.36 -17.01 24.23
N PRO A 356 -2.05 -17.68 23.30
CA PRO A 356 -2.57 -19.01 23.54
C PRO A 356 -1.43 -19.93 23.96
N THR A 357 -1.76 -20.82 24.89
CA THR A 357 -0.85 -21.82 25.43
C THR A 357 -0.18 -22.55 24.28
N ILE A 358 1.13 -22.32 24.16
CA ILE A 358 2.02 -22.92 23.18
C ILE A 358 1.86 -24.45 23.33
N PRO A 359 1.61 -25.21 22.25
CA PRO A 359 1.75 -26.65 22.29
C PRO A 359 3.14 -27.00 22.83
N THR A 360 3.23 -27.86 23.84
CA THR A 360 4.42 -28.17 24.63
C THR A 360 5.52 -28.95 23.90
N ASP A 361 5.62 -28.80 22.58
CA ASP A 361 6.81 -29.17 21.81
C ASP A 361 7.60 -27.88 21.57
N ASP A 362 8.59 -27.65 22.43
CA ASP A 362 9.22 -26.35 22.70
C ASP A 362 10.13 -25.85 21.58
N GLY A 363 10.27 -26.57 20.47
CA GLY A 363 10.69 -26.00 19.19
C GLY A 363 12.01 -25.22 19.26
N THR A 364 12.88 -25.55 20.23
CA THR A 364 14.06 -24.75 20.53
C THR A 364 15.11 -24.94 19.46
N PHE A 365 15.86 -23.88 19.15
CA PHE A 365 17.00 -23.96 18.23
C PHE A 365 18.23 -24.66 18.82
N THR A 366 18.09 -25.19 20.04
CA THR A 366 19.18 -25.78 20.82
C THR A 366 19.73 -27.03 20.13
N LEU A 367 21.02 -27.01 19.85
CA LEU A 367 21.76 -28.17 19.38
C LEU A 367 22.05 -29.12 20.56
N PRO A 368 21.78 -30.43 20.44
CA PRO A 368 22.15 -31.38 21.48
C PRO A 368 23.66 -31.32 21.78
N GLY A 369 24.01 -31.10 23.06
CA GLY A 369 25.39 -31.01 23.54
C GLY A 369 25.88 -29.59 23.83
N ASP A 370 25.19 -28.54 23.35
CA ASP A 370 25.50 -27.17 23.73
C ASP A 370 25.11 -26.91 25.20
N GLN A 371 26.01 -26.28 25.96
CA GLN A 371 25.74 -25.84 27.33
C GLN A 371 24.88 -24.57 27.32
N GLU A 372 23.95 -24.47 28.27
CA GLU A 372 23.11 -23.27 28.42
C GLU A 372 23.97 -22.03 28.66
N ASN A 373 23.79 -21.02 27.82
CA ASN A 373 24.42 -19.73 27.98
C ASN A 373 23.36 -18.69 28.38
N THR A 374 23.49 -18.15 29.59
CA THR A 374 22.59 -17.15 30.18
C THR A 374 22.97 -15.70 29.89
N THR A 375 24.01 -15.46 29.09
CA THR A 375 24.44 -14.11 28.68
C THR A 375 23.27 -13.38 28.01
N ASN A 376 22.89 -12.21 28.55
CA ASN A 376 21.80 -11.41 27.99
C ASN A 376 22.25 -10.71 26.70
N LEU A 377 22.04 -11.36 25.55
CA LEU A 377 22.44 -10.83 24.25
C LEU A 377 21.56 -9.67 23.77
N ASN A 378 20.40 -9.43 24.39
CA ASN A 378 19.59 -8.25 24.06
C ASN A 378 20.35 -6.96 24.36
N GLN A 379 21.24 -6.97 25.35
CA GLN A 379 22.12 -5.83 25.62
C GLN A 379 23.13 -5.60 24.49
N LEU A 380 23.74 -6.65 23.95
CA LEU A 380 24.62 -6.53 22.77
C LEU A 380 23.86 -5.98 21.56
N SER A 381 22.61 -6.40 21.36
CA SER A 381 21.78 -5.91 20.26
C SER A 381 21.41 -4.42 20.36
N LYS A 382 21.55 -3.79 21.54
CA LYS A 382 21.38 -2.32 21.69
C LYS A 382 22.55 -1.58 21.07
N ASP A 383 23.78 -2.03 21.33
CA ASP A 383 25.02 -1.33 20.94
C ASP A 383 25.59 -1.78 19.59
N TRP A 384 25.20 -2.96 19.10
CA TRP A 384 25.79 -3.59 17.92
C TRP A 384 24.73 -3.96 16.87
N PHE A 385 25.05 -3.72 15.60
CA PHE A 385 24.40 -4.39 14.47
C PHE A 385 24.97 -5.79 14.33
N ILE A 386 24.11 -6.79 14.16
CA ILE A 386 24.48 -8.21 14.14
C ILE A 386 24.21 -8.79 12.76
N TYR A 387 25.23 -9.42 12.17
CA TYR A 387 25.22 -9.97 10.83
C TYR A 387 25.50 -11.47 10.88
N PHE A 388 24.73 -12.24 10.11
CA PHE A 388 24.98 -13.67 9.91
C PHE A 388 25.95 -13.83 8.73
N VAL A 389 27.12 -14.39 9.01
CA VAL A 389 28.23 -14.52 8.04
C VAL A 389 28.56 -16.00 7.85
N ASP A 390 29.00 -16.37 6.65
CA ASP A 390 29.39 -17.75 6.31
C ASP A 390 28.27 -18.76 6.66
N VAL A 391 27.06 -18.42 6.23
CA VAL A 391 25.84 -19.18 6.50
C VAL A 391 25.82 -20.44 5.63
N GLN A 392 25.66 -21.60 6.26
CA GLN A 392 25.67 -22.91 5.62
C GLN A 392 24.55 -23.78 6.18
N LYS A 393 23.96 -24.60 5.31
CA LYS A 393 23.04 -25.67 5.73
C LYS A 393 23.84 -26.88 6.19
N ALA A 394 23.44 -27.47 7.32
CA ALA A 394 24.04 -28.71 7.82
C ALA A 394 23.01 -29.84 7.79
N LYS A 395 23.49 -31.07 7.52
CA LYS A 395 22.64 -32.26 7.57
C LYS A 395 22.32 -32.62 9.02
N SER A 396 21.11 -33.12 9.26
CA SER A 396 20.78 -33.82 10.50
C SER A 396 20.59 -35.30 10.25
N ASN A 397 20.87 -36.08 11.29
CA ASN A 397 20.76 -37.52 11.28
C ASN A 397 19.34 -38.00 11.66
N TRP A 398 18.40 -37.10 11.97
CA TRP A 398 17.08 -37.47 12.49
C TRP A 398 15.92 -36.52 12.08
N ARG A 399 14.82 -37.16 11.65
CA ARG A 399 13.42 -36.71 11.47
C ARG A 399 13.08 -35.53 10.52
N ILE A 400 12.14 -35.84 9.60
CA ILE A 400 11.19 -34.97 8.85
C ILE A 400 11.80 -34.00 7.81
N ASN A 401 13.02 -33.48 7.99
CA ASN A 401 13.67 -32.64 6.96
C ASN A 401 15.17 -32.97 6.83
N ILE A 402 15.68 -33.12 5.61
CA ILE A 402 17.08 -33.54 5.37
C ILE A 402 18.10 -32.49 5.87
N PHE A 403 17.69 -31.22 5.93
CA PHE A 403 18.47 -30.08 6.39
C PHE A 403 17.64 -29.21 7.35
N ASP A 404 17.55 -29.61 8.61
CA ASP A 404 16.92 -28.85 9.71
C ASP A 404 17.96 -28.06 10.55
N ARG A 405 19.20 -27.92 10.05
CA ARG A 405 20.28 -27.20 10.74
C ARG A 405 20.83 -26.05 9.91
N LEU A 406 21.05 -24.93 10.57
CA LEU A 406 21.67 -23.73 10.01
C LEU A 406 22.92 -23.37 10.81
N SER A 407 24.08 -23.32 10.15
CA SER A 407 25.37 -23.02 10.76
C SER A 407 25.91 -21.68 10.24
N PHE A 408 26.44 -20.82 11.11
CA PHE A 408 26.95 -19.49 10.74
C PHE A 408 27.97 -18.97 11.76
N ARG A 409 28.63 -17.86 11.43
CA ARG A 409 29.36 -16.99 12.39
C ARG A 409 28.58 -15.69 12.57
N LEU A 410 28.78 -15.01 13.69
CA LEU A 410 28.18 -13.70 13.93
C LEU A 410 29.23 -12.60 13.75
N GLY A 411 28.92 -11.64 12.89
CA GLY A 411 29.63 -10.38 12.76
C GLY A 411 28.92 -9.28 13.55
N PHE A 412 29.68 -8.43 14.23
CA PHE A 412 29.21 -7.31 15.03
C PHE A 412 29.82 -6.01 14.51
N ILE A 413 29.00 -4.99 14.27
CA ILE A 413 29.44 -3.63 13.96
C ILE A 413 28.84 -2.67 14.98
N ASN A 414 29.65 -1.86 15.62
CA ASN A 414 29.16 -0.93 16.64
C ASN A 414 28.27 0.13 15.99
N LYS A 415 27.08 0.35 16.56
CA LYS A 415 26.10 1.28 15.98
C LYS A 415 26.55 2.73 16.03
N ARG A 416 27.29 3.14 17.07
CA ARG A 416 27.78 4.52 17.24
C ARG A 416 29.07 4.76 16.48
N ILE A 417 29.96 3.77 16.44
CA ILE A 417 31.28 3.84 15.81
C ILE A 417 31.44 2.66 14.82
N PRO A 418 30.90 2.75 13.59
CA PRO A 418 30.86 1.62 12.65
C PRO A 418 32.23 1.08 12.18
N THR A 419 33.33 1.76 12.51
CA THR A 419 34.70 1.28 12.30
C THR A 419 35.13 0.27 13.37
N THR A 420 34.41 0.17 14.50
CA THR A 420 34.63 -0.89 15.48
C THR A 420 33.83 -2.12 15.08
N ARG A 421 34.53 -3.22 14.77
CA ARG A 421 33.95 -4.45 14.23
C ARG A 421 34.54 -5.69 14.88
N PHE A 422 33.77 -6.77 14.93
CA PHE A 422 34.21 -8.06 15.46
C PHE A 422 33.48 -9.22 14.78
N ILE A 423 34.12 -10.38 14.71
CA ILE A 423 33.48 -11.62 14.25
C ILE A 423 33.81 -12.74 15.23
N THR A 424 32.81 -13.59 15.53
CA THR A 424 33.01 -14.72 16.44
C THR A 424 34.03 -15.72 15.90
N GLN A 425 34.82 -16.34 16.78
CA GLN A 425 35.84 -17.31 16.38
C GLN A 425 35.24 -18.68 16.01
N GLY A 426 34.18 -19.10 16.72
CA GLY A 426 33.48 -20.36 16.48
C GLY A 426 32.27 -20.22 15.55
N ARG A 427 31.88 -21.35 14.93
CA ARG A 427 30.58 -21.49 14.25
C ARG A 427 29.50 -21.84 15.25
N ILE A 428 28.36 -21.17 15.12
CA ILE A 428 27.13 -21.46 15.83
C ILE A 428 26.26 -22.32 14.91
N THR A 429 25.66 -23.39 15.43
CA THR A 429 24.76 -24.24 14.64
C THR A 429 23.42 -24.40 15.35
N LEU A 430 22.36 -23.95 14.70
CA LEU A 430 20.98 -24.12 15.18
C LEU A 430 20.42 -25.45 14.72
N ALA A 431 19.64 -26.11 15.58
CA ALA A 431 18.86 -27.30 15.25
C ALA A 431 17.37 -26.97 15.09
N ASN A 432 16.56 -27.89 14.57
CA ASN A 432 15.10 -27.73 14.45
C ASN A 432 14.68 -26.46 13.67
N VAL A 433 15.47 -26.11 12.66
CA VAL A 433 15.21 -25.01 11.72
C VAL A 433 14.19 -25.49 10.70
N VAL A 434 12.91 -25.23 10.98
CA VAL A 434 11.79 -25.67 10.14
C VAL A 434 10.78 -24.55 9.89
N ASN A 435 10.16 -24.61 8.71
CA ASN A 435 9.03 -23.78 8.33
C ASN A 435 7.74 -24.58 8.56
N ASP A 436 6.98 -24.19 9.58
CA ASP A 436 5.77 -24.89 9.99
C ASP A 436 4.65 -24.78 8.93
N TYR A 437 4.65 -23.76 8.06
CA TYR A 437 3.72 -23.72 6.92
C TYR A 437 3.97 -24.88 5.97
N LYS A 438 5.23 -25.14 5.59
CA LYS A 438 5.57 -26.28 4.74
C LYS A 438 5.13 -27.59 5.38
N LEU A 439 5.39 -27.77 6.68
CA LEU A 439 4.99 -28.96 7.45
C LEU A 439 3.48 -29.21 7.45
N ASN A 440 2.66 -28.16 7.39
CA ASN A 440 1.21 -28.27 7.47
C ASN A 440 0.49 -28.21 6.11
N MET A 441 1.16 -27.72 5.05
CA MET A 441 0.52 -27.51 3.74
C MET A 441 1.01 -28.49 2.68
N TYR A 442 2.32 -28.75 2.63
CA TYR A 442 2.91 -29.53 1.54
C TYR A 442 2.42 -30.97 1.48
N PRO A 443 2.16 -31.68 2.60
CA PRO A 443 1.64 -33.03 2.50
C PRO A 443 0.35 -33.13 1.67
N THR A 444 -0.61 -32.22 1.88
CA THR A 444 -1.86 -32.20 1.10
C THR A 444 -1.62 -31.80 -0.36
N TYR A 445 -0.76 -30.81 -0.64
CA TYR A 445 -0.39 -30.45 -2.01
C TYR A 445 0.22 -31.65 -2.75
N MET A 446 1.21 -32.28 -2.13
CA MET A 446 1.93 -33.44 -2.67
C MET A 446 0.98 -34.61 -2.92
N LEU A 447 0.07 -34.95 -2.00
CA LEU A 447 -0.94 -36.00 -2.21
C LEU A 447 -1.82 -35.75 -3.46
N ASN A 448 -2.10 -34.48 -3.78
CA ASN A 448 -2.97 -34.10 -4.88
C ASN A 448 -2.23 -33.83 -6.21
N SER A 449 -0.90 -33.78 -6.19
CA SER A 449 -0.07 -33.70 -7.40
C SER A 449 0.31 -35.09 -7.94
N LEU A 450 -0.10 -36.17 -7.28
CA LEU A 450 0.16 -37.53 -7.74
C LEU A 450 -0.73 -37.88 -8.95
N GLY A 451 -0.11 -38.44 -9.99
CA GLY A 451 -0.78 -39.10 -11.09
C GLY A 451 -0.67 -40.63 -11.02
N LEU A 452 -1.38 -41.32 -11.92
CA LEU A 452 -1.22 -42.78 -12.08
C LEU A 452 0.14 -43.15 -12.66
N SER A 453 0.84 -42.23 -13.35
CA SER A 453 2.22 -42.43 -13.76
C SER A 453 3.21 -42.49 -12.59
N ASN A 454 2.92 -41.81 -11.48
CA ASN A 454 3.74 -41.86 -10.28
C ASN A 454 3.53 -43.16 -9.50
N ILE A 455 2.41 -43.84 -9.74
CA ILE A 455 2.01 -45.08 -9.08
C ILE A 455 2.35 -46.26 -9.99
N GLN A 456 3.42 -47.01 -9.68
CA GLN A 456 3.94 -48.05 -10.59
C GLN A 456 2.95 -49.20 -10.78
N ASN A 457 2.48 -49.87 -9.71
CA ASN A 457 1.50 -50.96 -9.79
C ASN A 457 0.56 -51.03 -8.57
N PHE A 458 -0.63 -51.63 -8.75
CA PHE A 458 -1.53 -51.95 -7.62
C PHE A 458 -0.87 -52.89 -6.62
N GLN A 459 -0.03 -53.83 -7.07
CA GLN A 459 0.71 -54.73 -6.17
C GLN A 459 1.64 -53.97 -5.21
N ASP A 460 2.15 -52.79 -5.59
CA ASP A 460 2.99 -51.97 -4.71
C ASP A 460 2.20 -51.39 -3.52
N PHE A 461 0.87 -51.30 -3.63
CA PHE A 461 -0.02 -50.78 -2.58
C PHE A 461 -0.47 -51.86 -1.59
N PHE A 462 -0.65 -53.09 -2.06
CA PHE A 462 -1.33 -54.14 -1.28
C PHE A 462 -0.52 -55.42 -1.12
N GLY A 463 0.66 -55.50 -1.74
CA GLY A 463 1.44 -56.73 -1.85
C GLY A 463 0.77 -57.77 -2.75
N ASP A 464 1.39 -58.94 -2.86
CA ASP A 464 0.94 -60.02 -3.75
C ASP A 464 -0.45 -60.57 -3.38
N GLN A 465 -0.94 -60.29 -2.17
CA GLN A 465 -2.20 -60.80 -1.62
C GLN A 465 -3.46 -60.13 -2.20
N PHE A 466 -3.35 -58.97 -2.87
CA PHE A 466 -4.51 -58.26 -3.40
C PHE A 466 -4.31 -57.78 -4.85
N GLY A 467 -3.53 -58.48 -5.66
CA GLY A 467 -3.33 -58.10 -7.06
C GLY A 467 -4.65 -58.00 -7.85
N ILE A 468 -4.97 -56.84 -8.43
CA ILE A 468 -6.18 -56.68 -9.26
C ILE A 468 -6.08 -57.43 -10.61
N GLU A 469 -4.88 -57.89 -10.96
CA GLU A 469 -4.66 -58.81 -12.07
C GLU A 469 -5.11 -60.25 -11.75
N THR A 470 -5.08 -60.62 -10.46
CA THR A 470 -5.39 -61.98 -9.97
C THR A 470 -6.76 -62.08 -9.28
N TYR A 471 -7.26 -61.02 -8.65
CA TYR A 471 -8.54 -60.96 -7.97
C TYR A 471 -9.52 -60.00 -8.67
N SER A 472 -10.83 -60.25 -8.54
CA SER A 472 -11.84 -59.28 -9.00
C SER A 472 -11.83 -58.01 -8.13
N ALA A 473 -12.30 -56.88 -8.67
CA ALA A 473 -12.35 -55.63 -7.90
C ALA A 473 -13.19 -55.75 -6.62
N GLN A 474 -14.29 -56.51 -6.67
CA GLN A 474 -15.10 -56.82 -5.49
C GLN A 474 -14.33 -57.65 -4.47
N GLN A 475 -13.57 -58.67 -4.90
CA GLN A 475 -12.74 -59.47 -3.99
C GLN A 475 -11.65 -58.63 -3.33
N VAL A 476 -11.00 -57.74 -4.08
CA VAL A 476 -10.02 -56.79 -3.55
C VAL A 476 -10.65 -55.90 -2.48
N TYR A 477 -11.81 -55.30 -2.77
CA TYR A 477 -12.55 -54.46 -1.84
C TYR A 477 -13.00 -55.23 -0.59
N ASP A 478 -13.64 -56.39 -0.75
CA ASP A 478 -14.12 -57.20 0.37
C ASP A 478 -12.97 -57.69 1.24
N ASN A 479 -11.80 -57.99 0.66
CA ASN A 479 -10.61 -58.35 1.41
C ASN A 479 -10.03 -57.14 2.15
N PHE A 480 -10.06 -55.94 1.57
CA PHE A 480 -9.65 -54.70 2.23
C PHE A 480 -10.52 -54.42 3.46
N ILE A 481 -11.85 -54.45 3.30
CA ILE A 481 -12.82 -54.24 4.39
C ILE A 481 -12.71 -55.33 5.47
N ARG A 482 -12.67 -56.62 5.09
CA ARG A 482 -12.61 -57.74 6.05
C ARG A 482 -11.38 -57.74 6.93
N ASN A 483 -10.25 -57.27 6.42
CA ASN A 483 -9.05 -57.21 7.22
C ASN A 483 -9.04 -56.02 8.21
N GLY A 484 -10.01 -55.10 8.15
CA GLY A 484 -10.06 -53.90 8.99
C GLY A 484 -8.91 -52.92 8.73
N LYS A 485 -8.25 -53.02 7.57
CA LYS A 485 -6.88 -52.51 7.39
C LYS A 485 -6.82 -51.11 6.79
N THR A 486 -6.39 -50.17 7.63
CA THR A 486 -5.67 -48.92 7.30
C THR A 486 -4.19 -49.17 6.95
N THR A 487 -3.83 -50.31 6.33
CA THR A 487 -2.44 -50.80 6.40
C THR A 487 -1.45 -49.98 5.60
N SER A 488 -0.63 -49.28 6.36
CA SER A 488 0.82 -49.47 6.47
C SER A 488 1.55 -50.31 5.39
N THR A 489 1.48 -49.92 4.12
CA THR A 489 2.39 -50.40 3.06
C THR A 489 3.28 -49.26 2.55
N SER A 490 4.59 -49.49 2.45
CA SER A 490 5.55 -48.47 2.03
C SER A 490 5.41 -48.24 0.54
N LEU A 491 4.82 -47.10 0.19
CA LEU A 491 4.73 -46.69 -1.19
C LEU A 491 6.10 -46.26 -1.71
N GLN A 492 6.44 -46.75 -2.91
CA GLN A 492 7.65 -46.39 -3.65
C GLN A 492 7.29 -45.73 -4.98
N PRO A 493 6.63 -44.55 -4.98
CA PRO A 493 6.23 -43.95 -6.24
C PRO A 493 7.46 -43.68 -7.11
N ASN A 494 7.27 -43.73 -8.43
CA ASN A 494 8.34 -43.41 -9.37
C ASN A 494 8.43 -41.90 -9.60
N PHE A 495 8.95 -41.20 -8.60
CA PHE A 495 9.24 -39.79 -8.74
C PHE A 495 10.53 -39.57 -9.54
N SER A 496 10.50 -38.63 -10.47
CA SER A 496 11.69 -38.13 -11.16
C SER A 496 12.67 -37.43 -10.22
N ASN A 497 12.16 -36.83 -9.13
CA ASN A 497 12.95 -36.13 -8.11
C ASN A 497 13.15 -37.00 -6.84
N LYS A 498 13.77 -38.17 -7.00
CA LYS A 498 14.17 -39.01 -5.87
C LYS A 498 15.47 -38.50 -5.25
N GLY A 499 15.44 -38.19 -3.97
CA GLY A 499 16.65 -38.05 -3.16
C GLY A 499 17.01 -39.38 -2.51
N GLN A 500 18.25 -39.84 -2.64
CA GLN A 500 18.77 -40.92 -1.81
C GLN A 500 19.24 -40.35 -0.46
N SER A 501 18.81 -40.98 0.64
CA SER A 501 19.38 -40.67 1.95
C SER A 501 20.79 -41.25 2.06
N PRO A 502 21.78 -40.46 2.51
CA PRO A 502 23.14 -40.96 2.74
C PRO A 502 23.26 -41.95 3.91
N PHE A 503 22.20 -42.16 4.70
CA PHE A 503 22.25 -42.95 5.93
C PHE A 503 21.33 -44.18 5.96
N VAL A 504 20.40 -44.33 5.00
CA VAL A 504 19.39 -45.41 5.00
C VAL A 504 18.87 -45.63 3.57
N SER A 505 18.59 -46.88 3.20
CA SER A 505 18.04 -47.35 1.91
C SER A 505 16.58 -46.90 1.62
N SER A 506 16.13 -45.78 2.19
CA SER A 506 14.78 -45.23 2.01
C SER A 506 14.77 -44.10 0.98
N ASN A 507 13.83 -44.13 0.04
CA ASN A 507 13.61 -43.07 -0.94
C ASN A 507 12.84 -41.88 -0.33
N PHE A 508 13.25 -40.66 -0.65
CA PHE A 508 12.50 -39.45 -0.29
C PHE A 508 11.90 -38.83 -1.54
N TRP A 509 10.69 -38.30 -1.39
CA TRP A 509 10.14 -37.40 -2.39
C TRP A 509 10.37 -35.96 -1.95
N ILE A 510 11.00 -35.17 -2.82
CA ILE A 510 11.35 -33.78 -2.55
C ILE A 510 10.42 -32.87 -3.36
N TYR A 511 9.80 -31.92 -2.66
CA TYR A 511 9.03 -30.82 -3.24
C TYR A 511 9.43 -29.50 -2.59
N ASN A 512 9.93 -28.52 -3.36
CA ASN A 512 10.37 -27.21 -2.86
C ASN A 512 11.17 -27.29 -1.53
N ASN A 513 12.23 -28.10 -1.54
CA ASN A 513 13.12 -28.36 -0.41
C ASN A 513 12.50 -29.02 0.83
N TYR A 514 11.27 -29.52 0.72
CA TYR A 514 10.60 -30.35 1.73
C TYR A 514 10.67 -31.83 1.36
N SER A 515 11.00 -32.67 2.33
CA SER A 515 11.07 -34.11 2.13
C SER A 515 9.86 -34.85 2.70
N PHE A 516 9.13 -35.52 1.82
CA PHE A 516 8.10 -36.48 2.16
C PHE A 516 8.77 -37.84 2.38
N THR A 517 8.82 -38.28 3.65
CA THR A 517 9.39 -39.59 3.99
C THR A 517 8.37 -40.69 3.74
N ASN A 518 8.77 -41.74 3.03
CA ASN A 518 8.00 -42.98 2.92
C ASN A 518 8.40 -44.05 3.95
N ARG A 519 9.27 -43.68 4.92
CA ARG A 519 9.57 -44.55 6.08
C ARG A 519 8.29 -44.84 6.87
N ASP A 520 8.27 -45.99 7.53
CA ASP A 520 7.25 -46.40 8.50
C ASP A 520 5.81 -46.44 7.96
N ASN A 521 5.65 -46.55 6.63
CA ASN A 521 4.36 -46.62 5.95
C ASN A 521 3.43 -45.41 6.21
N ASN A 522 4.03 -44.23 6.11
CA ASN A 522 3.34 -42.97 6.35
C ASN A 522 2.28 -42.61 5.29
N LEU A 523 2.44 -43.05 4.04
CA LEU A 523 1.42 -42.91 2.99
C LEU A 523 0.50 -44.14 3.00
N LYS A 524 -0.81 -43.94 3.15
CA LYS A 524 -1.82 -44.99 3.39
C LYS A 524 -3.06 -44.76 2.53
N ILE A 525 -3.94 -45.75 2.54
CA ILE A 525 -5.27 -45.66 1.95
C ILE A 525 -6.22 -45.11 3.01
N LYS A 526 -6.82 -43.95 2.70
CA LYS A 526 -7.87 -43.36 3.51
C LYS A 526 -9.18 -44.13 3.34
N GLU A 527 -9.57 -44.33 2.09
CA GLU A 527 -10.85 -44.92 1.71
C GLU A 527 -10.69 -45.72 0.41
N MET A 528 -11.39 -46.84 0.33
CA MET A 528 -11.52 -47.64 -0.88
C MET A 528 -13.01 -47.82 -1.19
N LYS A 529 -13.40 -47.73 -2.46
CA LYS A 529 -14.78 -47.99 -2.91
C LYS A 529 -14.82 -48.95 -4.09
N TYR A 530 -15.80 -49.82 -4.05
CA TYR A 530 -16.23 -50.66 -5.15
C TYR A 530 -17.62 -50.23 -5.62
N PHE A 531 -17.84 -50.30 -6.93
CA PHE A 531 -19.10 -49.99 -7.59
C PHE A 531 -19.47 -51.13 -8.52
N THR A 532 -20.72 -51.56 -8.47
CA THR A 532 -21.23 -52.64 -9.32
C THR A 532 -21.23 -52.29 -10.80
N GLU A 533 -21.34 -51.00 -11.11
CA GLU A 533 -21.30 -50.38 -12.43
C GLU A 533 -19.89 -50.43 -13.05
N ASP A 534 -18.86 -50.64 -12.22
CA ASP A 534 -17.47 -50.82 -12.64
C ASP A 534 -16.90 -52.10 -12.03
N PRO A 535 -17.34 -53.28 -12.50
CA PRO A 535 -16.98 -54.56 -11.88
C PRO A 535 -15.47 -54.89 -11.95
N ASN A 536 -14.73 -54.17 -12.80
CA ASN A 536 -13.29 -54.35 -13.01
C ASN A 536 -12.45 -53.31 -12.27
N GLY A 537 -13.06 -52.31 -11.64
CA GLY A 537 -12.37 -51.17 -11.05
C GLY A 537 -12.60 -51.03 -9.55
N VAL A 538 -11.55 -50.66 -8.82
CA VAL A 538 -11.62 -50.21 -7.43
C VAL A 538 -11.06 -48.80 -7.31
N TYR A 539 -11.70 -47.97 -6.51
CA TYR A 539 -11.34 -46.55 -6.36
C TYR A 539 -10.69 -46.34 -5.01
N VAL A 540 -9.56 -45.64 -4.99
CA VAL A 540 -8.72 -45.45 -3.80
C VAL A 540 -8.47 -43.97 -3.58
N GLN A 541 -8.64 -43.51 -2.33
CA GLN A 541 -8.21 -42.19 -1.86
C GLN A 541 -7.04 -42.35 -0.88
N LEU A 542 -6.05 -41.47 -0.98
CA LEU A 542 -4.80 -41.54 -0.21
C LEU A 542 -4.82 -40.61 1.01
N GLU A 543 -4.15 -41.01 2.09
CA GLU A 543 -3.79 -40.15 3.23
C GLU A 543 -2.30 -40.28 3.56
N TYR A 544 -1.75 -39.27 4.22
CA TYR A 544 -0.40 -39.26 4.76
C TYR A 544 -0.41 -38.98 6.25
N THR A 545 0.32 -39.77 7.04
CA THR A 545 0.61 -39.51 8.45
C THR A 545 2.06 -39.09 8.58
N ASP A 546 2.35 -37.89 9.10
CA ASP A 546 3.73 -37.45 9.27
C ASP A 546 4.39 -38.01 10.55
N GLY A 547 5.68 -37.71 10.76
CA GLY A 547 6.42 -38.13 11.95
C GLY A 547 5.95 -37.52 13.28
N ARG A 548 4.99 -36.58 13.25
CA ARG A 548 4.28 -36.01 14.42
C ARG A 548 2.95 -36.71 14.67
N ASN A 549 2.62 -37.75 13.89
CA ASN A 549 1.32 -38.43 13.87
C ASN A 549 0.15 -37.54 13.40
N VAL A 550 0.42 -36.47 12.65
CA VAL A 550 -0.63 -35.64 12.04
C VAL A 550 -1.07 -36.26 10.72
N LYS A 551 -2.38 -36.38 10.52
CA LYS A 551 -2.99 -36.93 9.30
C LYS A 551 -3.33 -35.85 8.29
N PHE A 552 -3.01 -36.12 7.04
CA PHE A 552 -3.28 -35.28 5.88
C PHE A 552 -3.99 -36.12 4.82
N GLU A 553 -5.06 -35.60 4.24
CA GLU A 553 -5.90 -36.36 3.31
C GLU A 553 -5.77 -35.79 1.89
N GLY A 554 -5.69 -36.68 0.91
CA GLY A 554 -5.80 -36.32 -0.51
C GLY A 554 -7.25 -36.05 -0.90
N ASN A 555 -7.44 -35.21 -1.91
CA ASN A 555 -8.73 -34.93 -2.53
C ASN A 555 -8.96 -35.79 -3.78
N ASN A 556 -7.90 -36.18 -4.48
CA ASN A 556 -7.97 -37.00 -5.70
C ASN A 556 -8.33 -38.47 -5.40
N TRP A 557 -9.02 -39.09 -6.36
CA TRP A 557 -9.30 -40.52 -6.38
C TRP A 557 -8.57 -41.22 -7.53
N TYR A 558 -8.13 -42.45 -7.29
CA TYR A 558 -7.40 -43.26 -8.27
C TYR A 558 -8.18 -44.54 -8.54
N ARG A 559 -8.53 -44.77 -9.80
CA ARG A 559 -9.10 -46.04 -10.24
C ARG A 559 -7.97 -47.00 -10.55
N PHE A 560 -8.03 -48.18 -9.94
CA PHE A 560 -7.20 -49.32 -10.30
C PHE A 560 -8.08 -50.38 -10.91
N SER A 561 -7.63 -50.96 -12.02
CA SER A 561 -8.37 -51.98 -12.73
C SER A 561 -7.44 -53.00 -13.34
N LYS A 562 -8.00 -54.13 -13.75
CA LYS A 562 -7.29 -55.16 -14.51
C LYS A 562 -6.75 -54.60 -15.83
N SER A 563 -5.55 -54.98 -16.22
CA SER A 563 -4.93 -54.56 -17.46
C SER A 563 -5.82 -54.85 -18.67
N GLY A 564 -5.93 -53.88 -19.59
CA GLY A 564 -6.79 -53.96 -20.77
C GLY A 564 -8.29 -53.69 -20.51
N THR A 565 -8.70 -53.42 -19.27
CA THR A 565 -10.07 -52.99 -18.96
C THR A 565 -10.14 -51.45 -18.91
N GLY A 566 -10.78 -50.86 -19.93
CA GLY A 566 -11.03 -49.43 -19.97
C GLY A 566 -11.96 -48.96 -18.85
N ALA A 567 -11.91 -47.67 -18.54
CA ALA A 567 -12.83 -47.03 -17.62
C ALA A 567 -14.27 -47.01 -18.20
N PRO A 568 -15.31 -47.11 -17.35
CA PRO A 568 -16.70 -47.02 -17.77
C PRO A 568 -16.98 -45.75 -18.61
N ALA A 569 -17.94 -45.87 -19.53
CA ALA A 569 -18.37 -44.75 -20.38
C ALA A 569 -19.22 -43.74 -19.60
N ASP A 570 -20.17 -44.22 -18.79
CA ASP A 570 -20.93 -43.40 -17.85
C ASP A 570 -20.22 -43.37 -16.49
N LEU A 571 -20.07 -42.18 -15.91
CA LEU A 571 -19.38 -41.93 -14.65
C LEU A 571 -20.31 -41.36 -13.57
N ASN A 572 -21.60 -41.19 -13.85
CA ASN A 572 -22.54 -40.56 -12.89
C ASN A 572 -22.63 -41.33 -11.57
N PHE A 573 -22.49 -42.66 -11.62
CA PHE A 573 -22.50 -43.55 -10.44
C PHE A 573 -21.41 -43.20 -9.41
N LEU A 574 -20.34 -42.50 -9.81
CA LEU A 574 -19.28 -42.07 -8.90
C LEU A 574 -19.74 -40.93 -7.97
N PHE A 575 -20.79 -40.20 -8.32
CA PHE A 575 -21.19 -38.96 -7.65
C PHE A 575 -22.60 -39.02 -7.06
N ASP A 576 -23.42 -39.96 -7.51
CA ASP A 576 -24.82 -40.12 -7.10
C ASP A 576 -25.02 -41.28 -6.11
N GLY A 577 -26.10 -41.23 -5.32
CA GLY A 577 -26.47 -42.30 -4.38
C GLY A 577 -25.76 -42.27 -3.03
N SER A 578 -25.96 -43.35 -2.24
CA SER A 578 -25.41 -43.50 -0.88
C SER A 578 -23.95 -43.95 -0.87
N ASN A 579 -23.53 -44.76 -1.85
CA ASN A 579 -22.15 -45.16 -2.05
C ASN A 579 -21.53 -44.32 -3.17
N LYS A 580 -21.01 -43.12 -2.85
CA LYS A 580 -20.40 -42.18 -3.81
C LYS A 580 -19.00 -41.76 -3.38
N LEU A 581 -18.17 -41.29 -4.31
CA LEU A 581 -16.86 -40.72 -3.99
C LEU A 581 -17.02 -39.45 -3.14
N THR A 582 -16.12 -39.26 -2.16
CA THR A 582 -16.14 -38.11 -1.26
C THR A 582 -14.92 -37.22 -1.48
N PHE A 583 -15.11 -35.90 -1.42
CA PHE A 583 -14.07 -34.91 -1.68
C PHE A 583 -14.08 -33.88 -0.55
N ASN A 584 -12.91 -33.61 0.02
CA ASN A 584 -12.73 -32.63 1.08
C ASN A 584 -12.80 -31.19 0.55
N ASN A 585 -12.45 -30.99 -0.73
CA ASN A 585 -12.57 -29.73 -1.44
C ASN A 585 -13.44 -29.95 -2.70
N GLN A 586 -14.51 -29.15 -2.82
CA GLN A 586 -15.50 -29.26 -3.89
C GLN A 586 -15.19 -28.37 -5.11
N ASN A 587 -14.21 -27.47 -5.02
CA ASN A 587 -13.87 -26.53 -6.10
C ASN A 587 -13.18 -27.22 -7.27
N LEU A 588 -12.46 -28.32 -6.99
CA LEU A 588 -11.92 -29.23 -7.99
C LEU A 588 -12.06 -30.66 -7.48
N LYS A 589 -12.78 -31.50 -8.23
CA LYS A 589 -12.81 -32.95 -8.03
C LYS A 589 -12.00 -33.58 -9.14
N THR A 590 -11.08 -34.47 -8.79
CA THR A 590 -10.23 -35.18 -9.74
C THR A 590 -10.36 -36.68 -9.51
N VAL A 591 -10.65 -37.41 -10.60
CA VAL A 591 -10.62 -38.88 -10.61
C VAL A 591 -9.71 -39.33 -11.73
N HIS A 592 -8.59 -39.96 -11.37
CA HIS A 592 -7.69 -40.59 -12.32
C HIS A 592 -8.27 -41.94 -12.71
N LEU A 593 -8.86 -42.01 -13.90
CA LEU A 593 -9.52 -43.21 -14.41
C LEU A 593 -8.49 -44.15 -15.06
N GLU A 594 -7.57 -43.56 -15.83
CA GLU A 594 -6.44 -44.20 -16.51
C GLU A 594 -5.32 -43.16 -16.68
N ARG A 595 -4.10 -43.58 -17.04
CA ARG A 595 -2.94 -42.66 -17.20
C ARG A 595 -3.20 -41.47 -18.13
N ASN A 596 -3.98 -41.68 -19.19
CA ASN A 596 -4.32 -40.64 -20.17
C ASN A 596 -5.81 -40.24 -20.11
N LYS A 597 -6.51 -40.56 -19.02
CA LYS A 597 -7.94 -40.30 -18.86
C LYS A 597 -8.23 -39.84 -17.44
N VAL A 598 -8.34 -38.52 -17.27
CA VAL A 598 -8.60 -37.90 -15.97
C VAL A 598 -9.89 -37.11 -16.03
N TYR A 599 -10.85 -37.51 -15.19
CA TYR A 599 -12.09 -36.78 -15.00
C TYR A 599 -11.86 -35.60 -14.06
N ARG A 600 -12.41 -34.44 -14.44
CA ARG A 600 -12.43 -33.23 -13.61
C ARG A 600 -13.82 -32.63 -13.54
N GLU A 601 -14.17 -32.20 -12.35
CA GLU A 601 -15.31 -31.31 -12.09
C GLU A 601 -14.79 -30.05 -11.38
N ARG A 602 -14.98 -28.89 -11.98
CA ARG A 602 -14.39 -27.61 -11.52
C ARG A 602 -15.45 -26.54 -11.36
N ILE A 603 -15.43 -25.86 -10.21
CA ILE A 603 -16.24 -24.66 -9.96
C ILE A 603 -15.45 -23.43 -10.41
N ILE A 604 -16.04 -22.63 -11.31
CA ILE A 604 -15.43 -21.39 -11.82
C ILE A 604 -15.63 -20.26 -10.81
N GLU A 605 -14.60 -19.43 -10.62
CA GLU A 605 -14.65 -18.22 -9.80
C GLU A 605 -14.34 -16.99 -10.68
N PRO A 606 -15.33 -16.38 -11.34
CA PRO A 606 -15.10 -15.20 -12.17
C PRO A 606 -14.76 -13.96 -11.34
N LYS A 607 -14.23 -12.91 -11.96
CA LYS A 607 -14.19 -11.57 -11.34
C LYS A 607 -15.61 -11.13 -11.02
N LEU A 608 -15.84 -10.48 -9.87
CA LEU A 608 -17.18 -10.03 -9.46
C LEU A 608 -17.89 -9.21 -10.54
N GLU A 609 -17.18 -8.31 -11.22
CA GLU A 609 -17.69 -7.50 -12.32
C GLU A 609 -18.23 -8.32 -13.51
N ASP A 610 -17.70 -9.53 -13.71
CA ASP A 610 -18.11 -10.45 -14.77
C ASP A 610 -19.23 -11.40 -14.36
N THR A 611 -19.73 -11.30 -13.12
CA THR A 611 -20.83 -12.18 -12.64
C THR A 611 -22.22 -11.57 -12.81
N THR A 612 -22.29 -10.29 -13.19
CA THR A 612 -23.55 -9.54 -13.33
C THR A 612 -24.27 -9.93 -14.62
N TRP A 613 -25.55 -10.25 -14.53
CA TRP A 613 -26.42 -10.51 -15.68
C TRP A 613 -26.99 -9.21 -16.27
N ASP A 614 -27.24 -9.20 -17.57
CA ASP A 614 -27.95 -8.11 -18.25
C ASP A 614 -29.44 -8.42 -18.28
N PHE A 615 -30.28 -7.42 -17.97
CA PHE A 615 -31.73 -7.53 -17.99
C PHE A 615 -32.34 -6.53 -18.96
N ASP A 616 -33.06 -7.02 -19.97
CA ASP A 616 -33.85 -6.19 -20.87
C ASP A 616 -35.30 -6.13 -20.36
N GLU A 617 -35.70 -4.95 -19.86
CA GLU A 617 -37.03 -4.73 -19.31
C GLU A 617 -38.14 -4.83 -20.37
N ASN A 618 -37.84 -4.51 -21.64
CA ASN A 618 -38.83 -4.55 -22.72
C ASN A 618 -39.16 -5.99 -23.12
N THR A 619 -38.13 -6.83 -23.24
CA THR A 619 -38.30 -8.23 -23.62
C THR A 619 -38.50 -9.16 -22.43
N GLN A 620 -38.29 -8.67 -21.20
CA GLN A 620 -38.28 -9.43 -19.95
C GLN A 620 -37.27 -10.59 -20.01
N GLN A 621 -36.15 -10.40 -20.69
CA GLN A 621 -35.12 -11.43 -20.87
C GLN A 621 -33.88 -11.11 -20.05
N LEU A 622 -33.33 -12.14 -19.40
CA LEU A 622 -32.03 -12.09 -18.76
C LEU A 622 -30.98 -12.73 -19.67
N SER A 623 -29.79 -12.13 -19.75
CA SER A 623 -28.66 -12.71 -20.47
C SER A 623 -27.35 -12.54 -19.73
N TRP A 624 -26.44 -13.48 -19.91
CA TRP A 624 -25.09 -13.42 -19.33
C TRP A 624 -24.12 -14.22 -20.19
N THR A 625 -22.87 -13.76 -20.28
CA THR A 625 -21.85 -14.43 -21.09
C THR A 625 -20.72 -14.94 -20.20
N LEU A 626 -20.54 -16.26 -20.16
CA LEU A 626 -19.32 -16.87 -19.63
C LEU A 626 -18.19 -16.63 -20.63
N LYS A 627 -17.33 -15.65 -20.33
CA LYS A 627 -16.22 -15.25 -21.19
C LYS A 627 -15.24 -16.41 -21.46
N ASN A 628 -14.66 -16.44 -22.66
CA ASN A 628 -13.67 -17.46 -23.05
C ASN A 628 -12.47 -17.54 -22.10
N ASP A 629 -12.07 -16.41 -21.49
CA ASP A 629 -10.97 -16.34 -20.52
C ASP A 629 -11.11 -17.36 -19.38
N TYR A 630 -12.34 -17.70 -18.99
CA TYR A 630 -12.63 -18.64 -17.91
C TYR A 630 -12.59 -20.12 -18.32
N ILE A 631 -12.57 -20.41 -19.62
CA ILE A 631 -12.74 -21.78 -20.17
C ILE A 631 -11.65 -22.20 -21.17
N ASN A 632 -10.89 -21.24 -21.71
CA ASN A 632 -9.83 -21.47 -22.70
C ASN A 632 -8.72 -22.42 -22.20
N LYS A 633 -8.33 -22.28 -20.93
CA LYS A 633 -7.23 -23.07 -20.35
C LYS A 633 -7.63 -24.51 -19.99
N THR A 634 -8.93 -24.84 -20.02
CA THR A 634 -9.49 -26.13 -19.62
C THR A 634 -10.33 -26.74 -20.75
N VAL A 635 -11.65 -26.52 -20.77
CA VAL A 635 -12.61 -27.22 -21.63
C VAL A 635 -12.47 -26.94 -23.12
N LEU A 636 -11.81 -25.84 -23.51
CA LEU A 636 -11.58 -25.52 -24.93
C LEU A 636 -10.23 -26.06 -25.46
N LYS A 637 -9.43 -26.74 -24.65
CA LYS A 637 -8.21 -27.42 -25.14
C LYS A 637 -8.58 -28.60 -26.04
N GLU A 638 -7.80 -28.81 -27.12
CA GLU A 638 -8.05 -29.81 -28.17
C GLU A 638 -8.27 -31.24 -27.65
N ASN A 639 -7.52 -31.67 -26.63
CA ASN A 639 -7.61 -33.03 -26.07
C ASN A 639 -8.66 -33.17 -24.95
N THR A 640 -9.60 -32.23 -24.83
CA THR A 640 -10.64 -32.25 -23.81
C THR A 640 -11.95 -32.74 -24.39
N THR A 641 -12.55 -33.74 -23.74
CA THR A 641 -13.75 -34.46 -24.21
C THR A 641 -14.78 -34.60 -23.11
N ASN A 642 -15.97 -35.10 -23.46
CA ASN A 642 -17.10 -35.31 -22.54
C ASN A 642 -17.43 -34.04 -21.74
N ARG A 643 -17.43 -32.90 -22.45
CA ARG A 643 -17.55 -31.58 -21.85
C ARG A 643 -19.01 -31.30 -21.51
N LYS A 644 -19.28 -31.02 -20.24
CA LYS A 644 -20.61 -30.61 -19.75
C LYS A 644 -20.49 -29.35 -18.91
N LEU A 645 -21.53 -28.54 -18.96
CA LEU A 645 -21.65 -27.34 -18.14
C LEU A 645 -22.92 -27.43 -17.31
N THR A 646 -22.75 -27.37 -15.99
CA THR A 646 -23.86 -27.24 -15.06
C THR A 646 -23.90 -25.80 -14.54
N MET A 647 -25.04 -25.13 -14.72
CA MET A 647 -25.31 -23.81 -14.16
C MET A 647 -26.34 -23.95 -13.04
N GLN A 648 -25.94 -23.63 -11.82
CA GLN A 648 -26.89 -23.39 -10.73
C GLN A 648 -27.30 -21.91 -10.79
N PHE A 649 -28.57 -21.68 -11.14
CA PHE A 649 -29.16 -20.37 -11.34
C PHE A 649 -30.00 -19.94 -10.12
N PHE A 650 -29.59 -18.86 -9.45
CA PHE A 650 -30.17 -18.35 -8.23
C PHE A 650 -31.33 -17.39 -8.54
N GLY A 651 -32.51 -17.98 -8.76
CA GLY A 651 -33.78 -17.28 -8.91
C GLY A 651 -34.91 -18.00 -8.18
N TYR A 652 -35.98 -17.26 -7.87
CA TYR A 652 -37.07 -17.75 -7.03
C TYR A 652 -38.45 -17.16 -7.39
N THR A 653 -39.50 -18.00 -7.39
CA THR A 653 -40.89 -17.55 -7.58
C THR A 653 -41.36 -16.75 -6.36
N TYR A 654 -41.72 -15.48 -6.57
CA TYR A 654 -42.12 -14.60 -5.48
C TYR A 654 -43.41 -15.07 -4.79
N TYR A 655 -43.39 -15.07 -3.46
CA TYR A 655 -44.59 -15.17 -2.64
C TYR A 655 -44.43 -14.31 -1.39
N LYS A 656 -45.35 -13.37 -1.17
CA LYS A 656 -45.28 -12.44 -0.03
C LYS A 656 -45.28 -13.24 1.29
N LEU A 657 -44.42 -12.83 2.24
CA LEU A 657 -44.32 -13.42 3.59
C LEU A 657 -44.04 -14.93 3.64
N LEU A 658 -43.42 -15.53 2.61
CA LEU A 658 -43.05 -16.94 2.67
C LEU A 658 -41.86 -17.17 3.63
N PRO A 659 -41.97 -18.09 4.60
CA PRO A 659 -40.84 -18.53 5.42
C PRO A 659 -39.69 -19.09 4.56
N ASN A 660 -38.45 -18.81 4.95
CA ASN A 660 -37.24 -19.29 4.28
C ASN A 660 -37.08 -18.88 2.80
N SER A 661 -37.83 -17.89 2.30
CA SER A 661 -37.70 -17.38 0.92
C SER A 661 -36.25 -17.02 0.56
N TRP A 662 -35.48 -16.48 1.51
CA TRP A 662 -34.06 -16.20 1.31
C TRP A 662 -33.22 -17.45 1.01
N LYS A 663 -33.36 -18.52 1.80
CA LYS A 663 -32.65 -19.79 1.53
C LYS A 663 -33.01 -20.37 0.16
N ARG A 664 -34.24 -20.19 -0.29
CA ARG A 664 -34.66 -20.65 -1.62
C ARG A 664 -33.96 -19.89 -2.74
N ILE A 665 -33.77 -18.58 -2.56
CA ILE A 665 -33.00 -17.70 -3.46
C ILE A 665 -31.51 -18.07 -3.43
N THR A 666 -30.93 -18.24 -2.24
CA THR A 666 -29.46 -18.29 -2.08
C THR A 666 -28.86 -19.69 -2.00
N GLU A 667 -29.63 -20.74 -1.75
CA GLU A 667 -29.12 -22.10 -1.54
C GLU A 667 -29.71 -23.14 -2.52
N GLN A 668 -30.99 -22.99 -2.91
CA GLN A 668 -31.70 -24.02 -3.69
C GLN A 668 -31.52 -23.80 -5.20
N GLY A 669 -31.89 -22.63 -5.73
CA GLY A 669 -31.72 -22.30 -7.16
C GLY A 669 -32.35 -23.30 -8.14
N ILE A 670 -32.12 -23.09 -9.44
CA ILE A 670 -32.51 -23.99 -10.54
C ILE A 670 -31.23 -24.53 -11.20
N THR A 671 -31.15 -25.84 -11.42
CA THR A 671 -29.98 -26.45 -12.05
C THR A 671 -30.23 -26.70 -13.53
N PHE A 672 -29.41 -26.08 -14.38
CA PHE A 672 -29.39 -26.35 -15.82
C PHE A 672 -28.17 -27.20 -16.17
N ASN A 673 -28.38 -28.28 -16.92
CA ASN A 673 -27.31 -29.12 -17.45
C ASN A 673 -27.28 -28.96 -18.97
N PHE A 674 -26.30 -28.23 -19.47
CA PHE A 674 -26.11 -27.99 -20.91
C PHE A 674 -25.06 -28.95 -21.49
N ASP A 675 -25.33 -29.43 -22.70
CA ASP A 675 -24.36 -30.21 -23.48
C ASP A 675 -23.37 -29.26 -24.16
N LEU A 676 -22.14 -29.23 -23.65
CA LEU A 676 -21.13 -28.31 -24.14
C LEU A 676 -20.60 -28.73 -25.52
N GLU A 677 -20.63 -30.02 -25.86
CA GLU A 677 -20.24 -30.49 -27.20
C GLU A 677 -21.18 -29.90 -28.25
N LYS A 678 -22.49 -29.96 -27.97
CA LYS A 678 -23.53 -29.35 -28.80
C LYS A 678 -23.32 -27.84 -28.93
N VAL A 679 -23.13 -27.12 -27.82
CA VAL A 679 -22.92 -25.66 -27.82
C VAL A 679 -21.67 -25.26 -28.61
N LEU A 680 -20.55 -25.96 -28.40
CA LEU A 680 -19.27 -25.65 -29.06
C LEU A 680 -19.28 -25.97 -30.57
N SER A 681 -20.17 -26.85 -31.03
CA SER A 681 -20.41 -27.08 -32.46
C SER A 681 -21.17 -25.95 -33.17
N GLY A 682 -21.53 -24.87 -32.43
CA GLY A 682 -22.31 -23.74 -32.95
C GLY A 682 -23.82 -23.91 -32.82
N GLN A 683 -24.30 -25.03 -32.28
CA GLN A 683 -25.72 -25.25 -32.02
C GLN A 683 -26.15 -24.54 -30.73
N THR A 684 -27.43 -24.19 -30.64
CA THR A 684 -28.02 -23.70 -29.39
C THR A 684 -28.57 -24.88 -28.61
N ASP A 685 -28.18 -24.99 -27.34
CA ASP A 685 -28.80 -25.92 -26.42
C ASP A 685 -29.92 -25.23 -25.65
N THR A 686 -31.08 -25.86 -25.55
CA THR A 686 -32.31 -25.28 -24.99
C THR A 686 -32.85 -26.17 -23.90
N PHE A 687 -32.99 -25.60 -22.71
CA PHE A 687 -33.59 -26.24 -21.55
C PHE A 687 -34.95 -25.58 -21.28
N LYS A 688 -36.01 -26.39 -21.26
CA LYS A 688 -37.35 -25.93 -20.86
C LYS A 688 -37.73 -26.62 -19.56
N GLY A 689 -38.29 -25.85 -18.64
CA GLY A 689 -38.72 -26.38 -17.35
C GLY A 689 -39.84 -25.56 -16.77
N SER A 690 -40.23 -25.93 -15.55
CA SER A 690 -41.18 -25.14 -14.77
C SER A 690 -40.78 -25.13 -13.30
N ILE A 691 -41.03 -24.01 -12.63
CA ILE A 691 -40.87 -23.89 -11.19
C ILE A 691 -42.20 -24.25 -10.57
N GLU A 692 -42.23 -25.32 -9.77
CA GLU A 692 -43.43 -25.72 -9.06
C GLU A 692 -43.85 -24.64 -8.04
N GLY A 693 -45.16 -24.43 -7.96
CA GLY A 693 -45.74 -23.54 -6.97
C GLY A 693 -45.45 -24.00 -5.54
N VAL A 694 -44.99 -23.09 -4.68
CA VAL A 694 -44.89 -23.31 -3.25
C VAL A 694 -46.28 -23.46 -2.63
N ASN A 695 -46.45 -24.53 -1.86
CA ASN A 695 -47.64 -24.80 -1.06
C ASN A 695 -47.40 -24.33 0.39
N THR A 696 -48.27 -23.46 0.90
CA THR A 696 -48.24 -23.03 2.30
C THR A 696 -49.32 -23.74 3.11
N SER A 697 -49.15 -23.84 4.43
CA SER A 697 -49.97 -24.65 5.35
C SER A 697 -51.47 -24.27 5.43
N GLY A 698 -51.95 -23.31 4.62
CA GLY A 698 -53.37 -23.00 4.47
C GLY A 698 -53.71 -22.68 3.01
N SER A 699 -54.11 -23.71 2.25
CA SER A 699 -54.92 -23.65 1.01
C SER A 699 -54.41 -22.86 -0.22
N TYR A 700 -53.32 -22.11 -0.16
CA TYR A 700 -52.81 -21.33 -1.30
C TYR A 700 -51.56 -21.95 -1.92
N LYS A 701 -51.67 -22.28 -3.22
CA LYS A 701 -50.58 -22.75 -4.09
C LYS A 701 -50.26 -21.63 -5.08
N THR A 702 -48.99 -21.21 -5.13
CA THR A 702 -48.54 -20.29 -6.19
C THR A 702 -48.66 -20.96 -7.57
N PRO A 703 -48.85 -20.20 -8.66
CA PRO A 703 -48.91 -20.78 -9.99
C PRO A 703 -47.55 -21.42 -10.34
N THR A 704 -47.61 -22.52 -11.08
CA THR A 704 -46.42 -23.08 -11.74
C THR A 704 -45.98 -22.11 -12.84
N ILE A 705 -44.70 -21.72 -12.83
CA ILE A 705 -44.14 -20.79 -13.83
C ILE A 705 -43.23 -21.58 -14.77
N SER A 706 -43.58 -21.65 -16.05
CA SER A 706 -42.72 -22.25 -17.08
C SER A 706 -41.67 -21.26 -17.55
N TYR A 707 -40.48 -21.77 -17.87
CA TYR A 707 -39.34 -20.99 -18.30
C TYR A 707 -38.54 -21.69 -19.40
N THR A 708 -37.80 -20.89 -20.15
CA THR A 708 -36.85 -21.34 -21.15
C THR A 708 -35.47 -20.75 -20.85
N ALA A 709 -34.45 -21.60 -20.80
CA ALA A 709 -33.04 -21.22 -20.71
C ALA A 709 -32.27 -21.75 -21.92
N THR A 710 -31.37 -20.96 -22.50
CA THR A 710 -30.55 -21.41 -23.63
C THR A 710 -29.07 -21.12 -23.42
N ALA A 711 -28.22 -21.92 -24.05
CA ALA A 711 -26.78 -21.70 -24.14
C ALA A 711 -26.34 -21.72 -25.61
N THR A 712 -25.61 -20.69 -26.03
CA THR A 712 -25.12 -20.54 -27.41
C THR A 712 -23.69 -20.06 -27.42
N LYS A 713 -22.85 -20.62 -28.30
CA LYS A 713 -21.48 -20.15 -28.50
C LYS A 713 -21.47 -18.81 -29.24
N THR A 714 -20.69 -17.87 -28.74
CA THR A 714 -20.42 -16.55 -29.34
C THR A 714 -18.92 -16.33 -29.48
N ALA A 715 -18.52 -15.23 -30.13
CA ALA A 715 -17.11 -14.83 -30.21
C ALA A 715 -16.50 -14.64 -28.81
N ASP A 716 -17.21 -13.97 -27.91
CA ASP A 716 -16.70 -13.60 -26.58
C ASP A 716 -16.75 -14.73 -25.56
N GLY A 717 -17.62 -15.72 -25.76
CA GLY A 717 -17.88 -16.74 -24.74
C GLY A 717 -19.08 -17.64 -25.04
N ILE A 718 -19.64 -18.21 -23.98
CA ILE A 718 -20.92 -18.91 -24.03
C ILE A 718 -21.99 -17.98 -23.47
N LYS A 719 -22.92 -17.57 -24.32
CA LYS A 719 -24.05 -16.72 -23.95
C LYS A 719 -25.19 -17.59 -23.42
N PHE A 720 -25.64 -17.28 -22.21
CA PHE A 720 -26.83 -17.81 -21.60
C PHE A 720 -27.96 -16.80 -21.71
N THR A 721 -29.18 -17.27 -21.98
CA THR A 721 -30.38 -16.45 -21.81
C THR A 721 -31.41 -17.19 -20.98
N PHE A 722 -32.19 -16.46 -20.18
CA PHE A 722 -33.27 -16.99 -19.36
C PHE A 722 -34.52 -16.12 -19.53
N ASP A 723 -35.66 -16.79 -19.66
CA ASP A 723 -36.93 -16.15 -19.93
C ASP A 723 -38.11 -16.94 -19.33
N LEU A 724 -39.17 -16.23 -18.94
CA LEU A 724 -40.44 -16.84 -18.56
C LEU A 724 -41.32 -17.01 -19.80
N ASP A 725 -41.91 -18.19 -19.97
CA ASP A 725 -42.71 -18.49 -21.16
C ASP A 725 -44.02 -17.65 -21.20
N ASP A 726 -44.62 -17.37 -20.04
CA ASP A 726 -45.77 -16.47 -19.91
C ASP A 726 -45.30 -15.05 -19.55
N LYS A 727 -45.32 -14.17 -20.55
CA LYS A 727 -44.92 -12.76 -20.46
C LYS A 727 -45.81 -11.89 -19.57
N SER A 728 -46.98 -12.39 -19.15
CA SER A 728 -47.77 -11.70 -18.12
C SER A 728 -47.10 -11.77 -16.74
N ASN A 729 -46.20 -12.73 -16.52
CA ASN A 729 -45.34 -12.82 -15.35
C ASN A 729 -44.03 -12.07 -15.63
N LYS A 730 -43.70 -11.09 -14.78
CA LYS A 730 -42.50 -10.25 -14.94
C LYS A 730 -41.34 -10.73 -14.07
N LEU A 731 -40.14 -10.58 -14.61
CA LEU A 731 -38.89 -10.78 -13.89
C LEU A 731 -38.56 -9.53 -13.06
N LYS A 732 -38.00 -9.75 -11.87
CA LYS A 732 -37.34 -8.70 -11.08
C LYS A 732 -35.90 -9.08 -10.83
N TYR A 733 -35.01 -8.26 -11.36
CA TYR A 733 -33.58 -8.45 -11.34
C TYR A 733 -32.91 -7.43 -10.41
N GLY A 734 -31.81 -7.86 -9.77
CA GLY A 734 -30.92 -6.98 -9.01
C GLY A 734 -31.04 -7.16 -7.50
N ASP A 735 -31.28 -6.07 -6.77
CA ASP A 735 -31.33 -6.08 -5.32
C ASP A 735 -32.62 -6.71 -4.77
N LEU A 736 -32.52 -7.98 -4.40
CA LEU A 736 -33.64 -8.79 -3.96
C LEU A 736 -34.18 -8.42 -2.57
N TYR A 737 -33.38 -7.74 -1.75
CA TYR A 737 -33.78 -7.35 -0.40
C TYR A 737 -34.92 -6.34 -0.40
N LYS A 738 -35.08 -5.55 -1.47
CA LYS A 738 -36.21 -4.62 -1.68
C LYS A 738 -37.56 -5.30 -1.79
N TYR A 739 -37.58 -6.60 -2.09
CA TYR A 739 -38.80 -7.37 -2.24
C TYR A 739 -39.10 -8.24 -1.01
N GLN A 740 -38.22 -8.22 0.00
CA GLN A 740 -38.46 -8.89 1.29
C GLN A 740 -39.23 -7.98 2.25
N LEU A 741 -40.24 -8.54 2.90
CA LEU A 741 -40.83 -7.97 4.12
C LEU A 741 -40.31 -8.78 5.30
N ASN A 742 -39.85 -8.09 6.35
CA ASN A 742 -39.36 -8.70 7.58
C ASN A 742 -40.53 -9.47 8.25
N PRO A 743 -40.48 -10.82 8.32
CA PRO A 743 -41.60 -11.63 8.79
C PRO A 743 -41.91 -11.46 10.29
N THR A 744 -41.09 -10.71 11.03
CA THR A 744 -41.31 -10.42 12.46
C THR A 744 -42.38 -9.36 12.75
N LEU A 745 -42.87 -8.64 11.72
CA LEU A 745 -43.79 -7.50 11.90
C LEU A 745 -45.27 -7.80 11.62
N GLU A 746 -45.64 -8.96 11.06
CA GLU A 746 -47.05 -9.30 10.81
C GLU A 746 -47.42 -10.67 11.40
N SER A 747 -48.44 -10.68 12.26
CA SER A 747 -48.88 -11.84 13.04
C SER A 747 -49.74 -12.86 12.26
N SER A 748 -50.01 -12.61 10.97
CA SER A 748 -50.79 -13.51 10.11
C SER A 748 -50.11 -13.74 8.76
N TYR A 749 -49.58 -14.94 8.58
CA TYR A 749 -49.06 -15.41 7.29
C TYR A 749 -50.20 -15.60 6.29
N SER A 750 -50.52 -14.56 5.51
CA SER A 750 -51.31 -14.68 4.29
C SER A 750 -50.51 -14.07 3.13
N GLY A 751 -49.86 -14.94 2.36
CA GLY A 751 -49.04 -14.53 1.23
C GLY A 751 -49.88 -14.32 -0.03
N GLU A 752 -49.55 -13.31 -0.82
CA GLU A 752 -50.14 -13.04 -2.12
C GLU A 752 -49.04 -13.21 -3.21
N PHE A 753 -49.39 -13.89 -4.29
CA PHE A 753 -48.58 -13.96 -5.51
C PHE A 753 -48.85 -12.72 -6.38
N SER A 754 -47.80 -12.15 -6.98
CA SER A 754 -47.94 -10.98 -7.85
C SER A 754 -47.25 -11.22 -9.19
N LYS A 755 -48.00 -11.07 -10.27
CA LYS A 755 -47.50 -11.21 -11.64
C LYS A 755 -46.40 -10.19 -11.98
N ASP A 756 -46.49 -8.97 -11.46
CA ASP A 756 -45.51 -7.91 -11.70
C ASP A 756 -44.14 -8.16 -11.07
N LYS A 757 -44.04 -9.13 -10.15
CA LYS A 757 -42.79 -9.55 -9.52
C LYS A 757 -42.73 -11.07 -9.40
N ALA A 758 -43.25 -11.77 -10.40
CA ALA A 758 -43.50 -13.21 -10.35
C ALA A 758 -42.23 -14.04 -10.05
N PHE A 759 -41.08 -13.60 -10.57
CA PHE A 759 -39.81 -14.30 -10.37
C PHE A 759 -38.69 -13.30 -10.05
N LEU A 760 -37.99 -13.55 -8.93
CA LEU A 760 -36.91 -12.74 -8.41
C LEU A 760 -35.56 -13.37 -8.78
N VAL A 761 -34.63 -12.58 -9.31
CA VAL A 761 -33.30 -13.04 -9.72
C VAL A 761 -32.21 -12.16 -9.13
N ALA A 762 -31.22 -12.79 -8.49
CA ALA A 762 -30.09 -12.09 -7.89
C ALA A 762 -29.20 -11.45 -8.96
N LYS A 763 -28.42 -10.41 -8.59
CA LYS A 763 -27.55 -9.73 -9.56
C LYS A 763 -26.48 -10.68 -10.15
N ASN A 764 -25.86 -11.49 -9.29
CA ASN A 764 -24.91 -12.54 -9.61
C ASN A 764 -25.55 -13.93 -9.59
N ALA A 765 -26.47 -14.18 -10.52
CA ALA A 765 -27.39 -15.31 -10.46
C ALA A 765 -26.79 -16.68 -10.79
N ALA A 766 -25.51 -16.84 -11.13
CA ALA A 766 -25.01 -18.11 -11.67
C ALA A 766 -23.77 -18.63 -10.96
N LYS A 767 -23.80 -19.89 -10.55
CA LYS A 767 -22.61 -20.70 -10.23
C LYS A 767 -22.39 -21.70 -11.36
N ILE A 768 -21.19 -21.70 -11.94
CA ILE A 768 -20.83 -22.56 -13.06
C ILE A 768 -19.90 -23.67 -12.60
N THR A 769 -20.28 -24.90 -12.95
CA THR A 769 -19.48 -26.10 -12.78
C THR A 769 -19.20 -26.71 -14.15
N LEU A 770 -17.92 -26.92 -14.48
CA LEU A 770 -17.48 -27.58 -15.70
C LEU A 770 -17.10 -29.01 -15.39
N LYS A 771 -17.57 -29.96 -16.21
CA LYS A 771 -17.17 -31.37 -16.16
C LYS A 771 -16.49 -31.72 -17.47
N TYR A 772 -15.34 -32.38 -17.40
CA TYR A 772 -14.58 -32.77 -18.59
C TYR A 772 -13.58 -33.88 -18.32
N ILE A 773 -13.15 -34.55 -19.39
CA ILE A 773 -12.06 -35.52 -19.38
C ILE A 773 -10.92 -35.00 -20.25
N ASN A 774 -9.69 -35.07 -19.75
CA ASN A 774 -8.50 -34.83 -20.56
C ASN A 774 -7.42 -35.89 -20.29
N ASN A 775 -6.27 -35.74 -20.96
CA ASN A 775 -5.12 -36.62 -20.88
C ASN A 775 -3.98 -36.11 -19.99
N VAL A 776 -4.21 -35.06 -19.20
CA VAL A 776 -3.21 -34.45 -18.34
C VAL A 776 -3.41 -34.97 -16.92
N GLU A 777 -2.40 -35.59 -16.32
CA GLU A 777 -2.51 -36.11 -14.95
C GLU A 777 -2.58 -35.00 -13.90
N HIS A 778 -1.75 -33.95 -14.02
CA HIS A 778 -1.79 -32.77 -13.16
C HIS A 778 -1.78 -31.49 -14.02
N GLU A 779 -2.81 -30.63 -13.86
CA GLU A 779 -2.96 -29.42 -14.67
C GLU A 779 -2.15 -28.25 -14.07
N GLU A 780 -1.10 -27.82 -14.76
CA GLU A 780 -0.38 -26.58 -14.46
C GLU A 780 -0.79 -25.45 -15.40
N PHE A 781 -0.99 -24.25 -14.85
CA PHE A 781 -1.48 -23.08 -15.61
C PHE A 781 -0.47 -21.93 -15.71
N GLY A 782 0.80 -22.20 -15.40
CA GLY A 782 1.91 -21.26 -15.61
C GLY A 782 1.98 -20.08 -14.63
N SER A 783 1.09 -20.00 -13.63
CA SER A 783 1.14 -18.97 -12.58
C SER A 783 1.73 -19.55 -11.30
N LYS A 784 2.83 -18.96 -10.82
CA LYS A 784 3.37 -19.26 -9.50
C LYS A 784 2.75 -18.37 -8.44
N THR A 785 2.23 -19.00 -7.39
CA THR A 785 1.56 -18.32 -6.27
C THR A 785 2.13 -18.78 -4.94
N ASN A 786 2.00 -17.95 -3.91
CA ASN A 786 2.29 -18.25 -2.51
C ASN A 786 3.69 -18.83 -2.28
N GLU A 787 4.70 -18.39 -3.04
CA GLU A 787 6.06 -18.92 -2.95
C GLU A 787 6.74 -18.45 -1.66
N PHE A 788 7.59 -19.32 -1.07
CA PHE A 788 8.39 -18.96 0.10
C PHE A 788 9.68 -18.24 -0.34
N LEU A 789 9.58 -16.93 -0.59
CA LEU A 789 10.70 -16.09 -1.05
C LEU A 789 11.24 -15.23 0.09
N TYR A 790 12.24 -15.74 0.79
CA TYR A 790 12.86 -15.10 1.94
C TYR A 790 13.53 -13.77 1.60
N LYS A 791 14.09 -13.64 0.39
CA LYS A 791 14.62 -12.35 -0.10
C LYS A 791 13.57 -11.24 -0.11
N ASN A 792 12.31 -11.59 -0.40
CA ASN A 792 11.18 -10.68 -0.51
C ASN A 792 10.28 -10.68 0.74
N MET A 793 10.72 -11.31 1.83
CA MET A 793 9.92 -11.40 3.04
C MET A 793 9.61 -10.01 3.62
N LEU A 794 8.43 -9.90 4.24
CA LEU A 794 8.00 -8.72 4.96
C LEU A 794 8.16 -8.93 6.46
N TYR A 795 8.40 -7.84 7.17
CA TYR A 795 8.36 -7.80 8.62
C TYR A 795 7.39 -6.70 9.03
N ASN A 796 6.24 -7.09 9.57
CA ASN A 796 5.18 -6.12 9.86
C ASN A 796 5.47 -5.35 11.15
N GLY A 797 4.74 -4.25 11.41
CA GLY A 797 4.88 -3.48 12.64
C GLY A 797 4.39 -4.18 13.92
N HIS A 798 3.88 -5.42 13.81
CA HIS A 798 3.62 -6.30 14.95
C HIS A 798 4.81 -7.26 15.21
N ASN A 799 5.95 -7.02 14.58
CA ASN A 799 7.19 -7.80 14.72
C ASN A 799 7.05 -9.26 14.26
N GLN A 800 6.30 -9.51 13.18
CA GLN A 800 6.08 -10.86 12.64
C GLN A 800 6.65 -11.01 11.22
N PRO A 801 7.34 -12.14 10.94
CA PRO A 801 7.88 -12.43 9.62
C PRO A 801 6.84 -13.07 8.68
N TYR A 802 6.72 -12.52 7.48
CA TYR A 802 5.88 -13.02 6.39
C TYR A 802 6.77 -13.42 5.23
N VAL A 803 6.90 -14.72 5.00
CA VAL A 803 7.80 -15.29 4.00
C VAL A 803 7.10 -15.70 2.71
N MET A 804 5.76 -15.74 2.73
CA MET A 804 4.95 -16.07 1.57
C MET A 804 4.81 -14.84 0.69
N TYR A 805 5.11 -14.99 -0.60
CA TYR A 805 5.15 -13.92 -1.57
C TYR A 805 4.33 -14.27 -2.81
N ASN A 806 3.63 -13.27 -3.34
CA ASN A 806 2.89 -13.31 -4.59
C ASN A 806 3.37 -12.14 -5.45
N ASP A 807 3.97 -12.40 -6.60
CA ASP A 807 4.24 -11.36 -7.59
C ASP A 807 2.95 -11.03 -8.34
N LYS A 808 2.26 -9.96 -7.90
CA LYS A 808 0.98 -9.63 -8.49
C LYS A 808 1.07 -9.04 -9.89
N VAL A 809 2.12 -8.30 -10.23
CA VAL A 809 2.27 -7.80 -11.61
C VAL A 809 2.44 -8.97 -12.56
N ALA A 810 3.20 -9.99 -12.16
CA ALA A 810 3.25 -11.23 -12.90
C ALA A 810 1.85 -11.88 -12.97
N GLN A 811 1.12 -12.02 -11.84
CA GLN A 811 -0.20 -12.66 -11.81
C GLN A 811 -1.26 -11.93 -12.67
N ASP A 812 -1.36 -10.61 -12.58
CA ASP A 812 -2.28 -9.79 -13.37
C ASP A 812 -1.93 -9.84 -14.87
N ALA A 813 -0.64 -9.96 -15.23
CA ALA A 813 -0.20 -10.13 -16.61
C ALA A 813 -0.61 -11.49 -17.24
N PHE A 814 -0.96 -12.50 -16.42
CA PHE A 814 -1.32 -13.86 -16.88
C PHE A 814 -2.83 -14.16 -16.95
N GLY A 815 -3.69 -13.22 -16.54
CA GLY A 815 -5.15 -13.36 -16.57
C GLY A 815 -5.72 -14.40 -15.59
N TYR A 816 -6.98 -14.78 -15.75
CA TYR A 816 -7.66 -15.78 -14.89
C TYR A 816 -6.88 -17.09 -14.77
N ASN A 817 -6.80 -17.63 -13.54
CA ASN A 817 -6.23 -18.94 -13.26
C ASN A 817 -7.31 -19.91 -12.77
N PRO A 818 -7.53 -21.07 -13.44
CA PRO A 818 -8.54 -22.04 -13.01
C PRO A 818 -8.41 -22.53 -11.56
N ASN A 819 -7.21 -22.53 -10.99
CA ASN A 819 -6.93 -23.02 -9.63
C ASN A 819 -7.02 -21.92 -8.55
N GLN A 820 -7.43 -20.69 -8.87
CA GLN A 820 -7.43 -19.58 -7.91
C GLN A 820 -8.28 -19.81 -6.64
N ASN A 821 -9.25 -20.73 -6.69
CA ASN A 821 -10.08 -21.18 -5.56
C ASN A 821 -9.76 -22.60 -5.05
N VAL A 822 -8.68 -23.24 -5.52
CA VAL A 822 -8.30 -24.61 -5.15
C VAL A 822 -7.14 -24.59 -4.16
N SER A 823 -7.44 -24.69 -2.86
CA SER A 823 -6.46 -24.48 -1.78
C SER A 823 -5.27 -25.45 -1.77
N TYR A 824 -5.45 -26.67 -2.29
CA TYR A 824 -4.36 -27.65 -2.41
C TYR A 824 -3.50 -27.47 -3.66
N GLU A 825 -3.78 -26.47 -4.52
CA GLU A 825 -2.94 -26.03 -5.64
C GLU A 825 -2.15 -24.77 -5.25
N LEU A 826 -1.62 -24.76 -4.01
CA LEU A 826 -1.02 -23.60 -3.35
C LEU A 826 -0.06 -22.79 -4.23
N HIS A 827 0.81 -23.48 -4.95
CA HIS A 827 1.84 -22.87 -5.80
C HIS A 827 1.50 -22.79 -7.29
N ASN A 828 0.30 -23.26 -7.65
CA ASN A 828 -0.17 -23.38 -9.02
C ASN A 828 -1.48 -22.60 -9.21
N GLY A 829 -1.47 -21.32 -8.83
CA GLY A 829 -2.55 -20.38 -9.11
C GLY A 829 -3.48 -20.06 -7.96
N TYR A 830 -3.43 -20.77 -6.82
CA TYR A 830 -4.31 -20.51 -5.68
C TYR A 830 -4.12 -19.10 -5.10
N MET A 831 -5.23 -18.40 -4.86
CA MET A 831 -5.23 -17.09 -4.20
C MET A 831 -5.82 -17.24 -2.79
N LEU A 832 -5.06 -16.80 -1.77
CA LEU A 832 -5.57 -16.68 -0.40
C LEU A 832 -6.71 -15.67 -0.33
N ASP A 833 -7.62 -15.77 0.62
CA ASP A 833 -8.74 -14.83 0.77
C ASP A 833 -8.25 -13.40 0.99
N ASN A 834 -7.17 -13.24 1.76
CA ASN A 834 -6.44 -11.99 1.90
C ASN A 834 -4.93 -12.23 1.82
N ASN A 835 -4.23 -11.30 1.18
CA ASN A 835 -2.77 -11.23 1.14
C ASN A 835 -2.29 -9.94 1.80
N THR A 836 -1.16 -9.96 2.49
CA THR A 836 -0.51 -8.72 2.94
C THR A 836 -0.01 -7.92 1.75
N LEU A 837 -0.30 -6.62 1.72
CA LEU A 837 0.28 -5.70 0.73
C LEU A 837 1.68 -5.25 1.20
N SER A 838 2.68 -5.40 0.34
CA SER A 838 4.05 -4.92 0.58
C SER A 838 4.21 -3.47 0.15
N THR A 839 4.92 -2.67 0.95
CA THR A 839 5.34 -1.30 0.62
C THR A 839 6.30 -1.26 -0.57
N VAL A 840 7.09 -2.33 -0.75
CA VAL A 840 8.04 -2.52 -1.88
C VAL A 840 7.30 -2.77 -3.20
N ASN A 841 5.99 -3.10 -3.12
CA ASN A 841 5.18 -3.54 -4.25
C ASN A 841 3.92 -2.69 -4.49
N ASN A 842 3.98 -1.37 -4.38
CA ASN A 842 2.91 -0.50 -4.91
C ASN A 842 2.94 -0.49 -6.46
N GLN A 843 2.80 -1.67 -7.07
CA GLN A 843 3.05 -1.90 -8.49
C GLN A 843 1.77 -1.71 -9.33
N THR A 844 0.60 -1.94 -8.74
CA THR A 844 -0.69 -1.68 -9.39
C THR A 844 -1.23 -0.28 -9.05
N GLN A 845 -2.07 0.28 -9.92
CA GLN A 845 -2.75 1.56 -9.67
C GLN A 845 -3.62 1.50 -8.40
N GLN A 846 -4.31 0.39 -8.16
CA GLN A 846 -5.13 0.20 -6.96
C GLN A 846 -4.29 0.28 -5.67
N GLU A 847 -3.14 -0.40 -5.62
CA GLU A 847 -2.25 -0.35 -4.46
C GLU A 847 -1.71 1.06 -4.22
N GLN A 848 -1.31 1.76 -5.29
CA GLN A 848 -0.88 3.15 -5.19
C GLN A 848 -2.00 4.06 -4.69
N ASN A 849 -3.25 3.87 -5.13
CA ASN A 849 -4.38 4.64 -4.64
C ASN A 849 -4.66 4.40 -3.16
N VAL A 850 -4.72 3.15 -2.73
CA VAL A 850 -4.94 2.82 -1.31
C VAL A 850 -3.81 3.41 -0.46
N TRP A 851 -2.56 3.28 -0.91
CA TRP A 851 -1.39 3.85 -0.23
C TRP A 851 -1.45 5.37 -0.10
N MET A 852 -1.85 6.07 -1.15
CA MET A 852 -1.92 7.54 -1.16
C MET A 852 -3.10 8.09 -0.35
N ARG A 853 -4.15 7.29 -0.14
CA ARG A 853 -5.44 7.77 0.40
C ARG A 853 -5.73 7.30 1.82
N ALA A 854 -5.12 6.20 2.26
CA ALA A 854 -5.28 5.73 3.64
C ALA A 854 -4.57 6.65 4.63
N ILE A 855 -5.16 6.84 5.80
CA ILE A 855 -4.61 7.67 6.89
C ILE A 855 -4.99 7.08 8.25
N ALA A 856 -4.17 7.26 9.29
CA ALA A 856 -4.65 7.14 10.66
C ALA A 856 -5.05 8.49 11.23
N LEU A 857 -6.00 8.39 12.12
CA LEU A 857 -6.69 9.43 12.86
C LEU A 857 -6.52 9.18 14.37
N SER A 858 -7.12 10.01 15.22
CA SER A 858 -6.85 9.97 16.66
C SER A 858 -7.22 8.64 17.32
N PHE A 859 -8.32 8.02 16.90
CA PHE A 859 -8.82 6.76 17.50
C PHE A 859 -9.07 5.65 16.47
N GLY A 860 -8.47 5.76 15.28
CA GLY A 860 -8.73 4.81 14.20
C GLY A 860 -8.11 5.21 12.87
N SER A 861 -8.78 4.82 11.79
CA SER A 861 -8.35 5.00 10.41
C SER A 861 -9.29 5.94 9.66
N GLY A 862 -8.86 6.37 8.48
CA GLY A 862 -9.67 7.16 7.56
C GLY A 862 -9.23 6.95 6.12
N THR A 863 -10.01 7.44 5.17
CA THR A 863 -9.63 7.44 3.75
C THR A 863 -10.02 8.74 3.07
N ILE A 864 -9.03 9.35 2.42
CA ILE A 864 -9.21 10.57 1.61
C ILE A 864 -9.68 10.15 0.22
N TRP A 865 -10.88 10.53 -0.20
CA TRP A 865 -11.52 9.93 -1.38
C TRP A 865 -11.82 10.90 -2.51
N GLY A 866 -11.90 12.21 -2.26
CA GLY A 866 -12.05 13.19 -3.34
C GLY A 866 -11.98 14.64 -2.90
N ARG A 867 -11.97 15.56 -3.86
CA ARG A 867 -11.99 17.01 -3.63
C ARG A 867 -13.36 17.46 -3.14
N LEU A 868 -13.38 18.49 -2.29
CA LEU A 868 -14.61 19.15 -1.85
C LEU A 868 -15.18 20.08 -2.94
N SER A 869 -14.27 20.72 -3.70
CA SER A 869 -14.59 21.66 -4.77
C SER A 869 -13.80 21.38 -6.04
N LYS A 870 -14.41 21.70 -7.19
CA LYS A 870 -13.78 21.69 -8.52
C LYS A 870 -12.87 22.90 -8.75
N ASP A 871 -12.90 23.92 -7.90
CA ASP A 871 -11.96 25.04 -7.98
C ASP A 871 -10.51 24.53 -7.78
N PRO A 872 -9.60 24.71 -8.76
CA PRO A 872 -8.21 24.28 -8.62
C PRO A 872 -7.46 24.97 -7.45
N ASN A 873 -7.93 26.12 -6.97
CA ASN A 873 -7.36 26.82 -5.82
C ASN A 873 -7.84 26.28 -4.48
N ASN A 874 -8.95 25.53 -4.47
CA ASN A 874 -9.46 24.87 -3.26
C ASN A 874 -8.80 23.50 -3.10
N HIS A 875 -7.98 23.37 -2.06
CA HIS A 875 -7.21 22.17 -1.76
C HIS A 875 -7.84 21.35 -0.64
N LYS A 876 -9.14 21.55 -0.35
CA LYS A 876 -9.88 20.77 0.64
C LYS A 876 -10.36 19.45 0.03
N PHE A 877 -10.11 18.35 0.75
CA PHE A 877 -10.46 16.99 0.36
C PHE A 877 -11.35 16.34 1.41
N LEU A 878 -12.32 15.55 0.94
CA LEU A 878 -13.21 14.74 1.75
C LEU A 878 -12.48 13.51 2.32
N ILE A 879 -12.76 13.22 3.59
CA ILE A 879 -12.31 12.05 4.33
C ILE A 879 -13.53 11.27 4.80
N GLY A 880 -13.57 9.97 4.55
CA GLY A 880 -14.50 9.05 5.19
C GLY A 880 -13.89 8.39 6.42
N THR A 881 -14.61 8.39 7.54
CA THR A 881 -14.27 7.65 8.78
C THR A 881 -15.52 7.30 9.59
N ASN A 882 -15.39 6.64 10.75
CA ASN A 882 -16.52 6.38 11.66
C ASN A 882 -16.74 7.55 12.63
N ASN A 883 -17.98 7.71 13.11
CA ASN A 883 -18.29 8.76 14.08
C ASN A 883 -17.52 8.56 15.39
N HIS A 884 -17.42 7.32 15.89
CA HIS A 884 -16.67 7.02 17.12
C HIS A 884 -15.15 7.30 17.02
N VAL A 885 -14.59 7.43 15.81
CA VAL A 885 -13.15 7.68 15.61
C VAL A 885 -12.78 9.14 15.85
N GLU A 886 -13.65 10.10 15.49
CA GLU A 886 -13.37 11.54 15.64
C GLU A 886 -14.40 12.28 16.51
N ALA A 887 -15.41 11.58 17.02
CA ALA A 887 -16.48 12.08 17.89
C ALA A 887 -17.16 13.35 17.33
N VAL A 888 -17.69 13.25 16.10
CA VAL A 888 -18.36 14.35 15.43
C VAL A 888 -19.67 14.66 16.17
N THR A 889 -19.66 15.77 16.91
CA THR A 889 -20.79 16.22 17.73
C THR A 889 -21.39 17.47 17.09
N GLY A 890 -22.46 17.29 16.31
CA GLY A 890 -23.16 18.39 15.64
C GLY A 890 -24.54 17.95 15.15
N SER A 891 -25.51 18.88 15.13
CA SER A 891 -26.81 18.61 14.51
C SER A 891 -26.70 18.67 12.98
N MET A 892 -27.50 17.87 12.28
CA MET A 892 -27.53 17.88 10.81
C MET A 892 -27.90 19.26 10.26
N GLU A 893 -28.72 20.01 10.99
CA GLU A 893 -29.08 21.39 10.67
C GLU A 893 -27.86 22.33 10.67
N ALA A 894 -26.93 22.16 11.62
CA ALA A 894 -25.70 22.96 11.69
C ALA A 894 -24.73 22.63 10.54
N LEU A 895 -24.64 21.36 10.12
CA LEU A 895 -23.81 20.93 9.00
C LEU A 895 -24.37 21.38 7.64
N LYS A 896 -25.71 21.45 7.52
CA LYS A 896 -26.38 22.01 6.35
C LYS A 896 -26.21 23.51 6.25
N ALA A 897 -26.28 24.23 7.36
CA ALA A 897 -26.19 25.69 7.40
C ALA A 897 -24.74 26.20 7.43
N TRP A 898 -23.83 25.60 6.64
CA TRP A 898 -22.45 26.10 6.54
C TRP A 898 -22.49 27.58 6.15
N ASN A 899 -22.12 28.46 7.07
CA ASN A 899 -22.18 29.91 6.90
C ASN A 899 -20.79 30.53 6.72
N GLY A 900 -19.75 29.69 6.57
CA GLY A 900 -18.34 30.09 6.56
C GLY A 900 -17.65 29.98 7.93
N ASP A 901 -18.40 29.78 9.02
CA ASP A 901 -17.87 29.68 10.40
C ASP A 901 -17.71 28.24 10.91
N VAL A 902 -17.75 27.22 10.04
CA VAL A 902 -17.54 25.83 10.47
C VAL A 902 -16.10 25.70 10.97
N LYS A 903 -15.96 25.70 12.29
CA LYS A 903 -14.68 25.53 12.97
C LYS A 903 -14.20 24.10 12.81
N PRO A 904 -12.88 23.88 12.75
CA PRO A 904 -12.35 22.53 12.85
C PRO A 904 -12.81 21.88 14.16
N LEU A 905 -12.89 20.56 14.18
CA LEU A 905 -13.18 19.77 15.38
C LEU A 905 -12.27 20.21 16.54
N ALA A 906 -12.84 20.34 17.73
CA ALA A 906 -12.11 20.79 18.90
C ALA A 906 -11.04 19.76 19.36
N GLY A 907 -9.98 20.26 19.98
CA GLY A 907 -8.87 19.47 20.51
C GLY A 907 -7.68 19.33 19.55
N GLU A 908 -6.56 18.81 20.05
CA GLU A 908 -5.40 18.53 19.20
C GLU A 908 -5.66 17.29 18.36
N LYS A 909 -5.84 17.48 17.06
CA LYS A 909 -6.06 16.41 16.09
C LYS A 909 -4.81 16.20 15.24
N TYR A 910 -4.62 14.99 14.78
CA TYR A 910 -3.49 14.64 13.93
C TYR A 910 -3.89 13.68 12.82
N ILE A 911 -3.04 13.66 11.80
CA ILE A 911 -3.13 12.76 10.67
C ILE A 911 -1.79 12.06 10.51
N VAL A 912 -1.83 10.76 10.19
CA VAL A 912 -0.63 9.97 9.89
C VAL A 912 -0.83 9.28 8.54
N LYS A 913 0.11 9.48 7.62
CA LYS A 913 0.13 8.75 6.34
C LYS A 913 0.82 7.38 6.48
N PRO A 914 0.53 6.41 5.60
CA PRO A 914 1.32 5.20 5.43
C PRO A 914 2.82 5.50 5.26
N GLY A 915 3.67 4.64 5.85
CA GLY A 915 5.12 4.83 5.90
C GLY A 915 5.90 3.63 5.36
N ASP A 916 7.00 3.90 4.65
CA ASP A 916 7.86 2.85 4.07
C ASP A 916 9.00 2.42 5.01
N ASN A 917 9.47 3.33 5.87
CA ASN A 917 10.56 3.13 6.81
C ASN A 917 10.04 3.14 8.25
N LEU A 918 9.08 2.26 8.57
CA LEU A 918 8.58 2.10 9.94
C LEU A 918 9.59 1.32 10.79
N GLY A 919 9.86 1.81 11.99
CA GLY A 919 10.69 1.12 12.97
C GLY A 919 10.03 -0.17 13.46
N ASN A 920 10.84 -1.20 13.73
CA ASN A 920 10.43 -2.44 14.38
C ASN A 920 11.57 -2.93 15.30
N ASP A 921 11.40 -4.08 15.93
CA ASP A 921 12.38 -4.61 16.88
C ASP A 921 13.67 -5.17 16.25
N VAL A 922 13.79 -5.16 14.91
CA VAL A 922 14.99 -5.55 14.17
C VAL A 922 15.64 -4.36 13.48
N THR A 923 14.85 -3.54 12.77
CA THR A 923 15.33 -2.37 12.03
C THR A 923 14.85 -1.07 12.65
N ALA A 924 15.80 -0.17 12.88
CA ALA A 924 15.48 1.22 13.19
C ALA A 924 14.74 1.88 12.01
N GLY A 925 13.78 2.74 12.35
CA GLY A 925 12.96 3.47 11.41
C GLY A 925 12.15 4.53 12.15
N PHE A 926 11.30 5.26 11.43
CA PHE A 926 10.42 6.25 12.05
C PHE A 926 9.31 5.54 12.82
N GLY A 927 8.93 6.09 13.98
CA GLY A 927 7.71 5.65 14.64
C GLY A 927 6.48 6.03 13.84
N TYR A 928 5.37 5.38 14.15
CA TYR A 928 4.10 5.65 13.49
C TYR A 928 3.49 6.97 13.99
N TRP A 929 3.46 7.15 15.31
CA TRP A 929 2.90 8.32 15.98
C TRP A 929 3.91 9.45 16.25
N ASN A 930 5.14 9.32 15.80
CA ASN A 930 6.18 10.34 15.93
C ASN A 930 7.04 10.38 14.65
N GLY A 931 7.91 11.39 14.51
CA GLY A 931 8.80 11.46 13.35
C GLY A 931 8.11 11.83 12.02
N LEU A 932 8.45 11.14 10.93
CA LEU A 932 8.21 11.58 9.55
C LEU A 932 6.73 11.63 9.13
N TYR A 933 5.87 10.75 9.65
CA TYR A 933 4.56 10.52 9.06
C TYR A 933 3.40 11.27 9.71
N ARG A 934 3.55 11.70 10.98
CA ARG A 934 2.51 12.42 11.74
C ARG A 934 2.54 13.93 11.49
N LEU A 935 1.37 14.55 11.34
CA LEU A 935 1.18 16.00 11.33
C LEU A 935 -0.04 16.42 12.18
N PRO A 936 -0.01 17.60 12.82
CA PRO A 936 -1.24 18.22 13.32
C PRO A 936 -2.15 18.59 12.14
N ALA A 937 -3.46 18.39 12.30
CA ALA A 937 -4.44 18.54 11.23
C ALA A 937 -5.71 19.25 11.72
N ASP A 938 -6.29 20.08 10.88
CA ASP A 938 -7.57 20.75 11.11
C ASP A 938 -8.65 20.01 10.30
N PHE A 939 -9.56 19.33 11.00
CA PHE A 939 -10.64 18.56 10.38
C PHE A 939 -11.97 19.32 10.45
N TYR A 940 -12.58 19.57 9.30
CA TYR A 940 -13.86 20.28 9.21
C TYR A 940 -15.00 19.28 9.02
N PRO A 941 -16.00 19.19 9.94
CA PRO A 941 -17.09 18.25 9.77
C PRO A 941 -18.00 18.66 8.60
N ILE A 942 -18.24 17.73 7.67
CA ILE A 942 -19.12 17.93 6.50
C ILE A 942 -20.46 17.23 6.72
N TRP A 943 -20.43 15.97 7.16
CA TRP A 943 -21.63 15.14 7.28
C TRP A 943 -21.42 14.06 8.35
N THR A 944 -22.50 13.61 8.96
CA THR A 944 -22.50 12.46 9.87
C THR A 944 -23.81 11.69 9.75
N GLY A 945 -23.79 10.40 10.03
CA GLY A 945 -24.92 9.49 9.81
C GLY A 945 -26.13 9.66 10.73
N VAL A 946 -26.32 10.83 11.34
CA VAL A 946 -27.42 11.14 12.28
C VAL A 946 -28.68 11.62 11.56
N ASN A 947 -29.84 11.41 12.16
CA ASN A 947 -31.15 11.95 11.72
C ASN A 947 -31.55 11.54 10.30
N GLN A 948 -31.16 10.34 9.87
CA GLN A 948 -31.37 9.88 8.49
C GLN A 948 -32.84 9.55 8.22
N LYS A 949 -33.28 9.76 6.98
CA LYS A 949 -34.62 9.39 6.51
C LYS A 949 -34.53 8.14 5.65
N ASN A 950 -35.52 7.25 5.77
CA ASN A 950 -35.64 6.10 4.89
C ASN A 950 -36.00 6.52 3.45
N VAL A 951 -36.05 5.55 2.54
CA VAL A 951 -36.43 5.79 1.12
C VAL A 951 -37.83 6.38 0.91
N GLU A 952 -38.70 6.32 1.93
CA GLU A 952 -40.05 6.90 1.93
C GLU A 952 -40.09 8.32 2.53
N GLY A 953 -38.95 8.82 3.05
CA GLY A 953 -38.86 10.13 3.71
C GLY A 953 -39.22 10.14 5.19
N VAL A 954 -39.45 8.97 5.79
CA VAL A 954 -39.74 8.82 7.22
C VAL A 954 -38.44 8.86 8.01
N ARG A 955 -38.38 9.74 9.02
CA ARG A 955 -37.24 9.83 9.94
C ARG A 955 -37.15 8.56 10.78
N LEU A 956 -35.96 7.98 10.85
CA LEU A 956 -35.68 6.81 11.66
C LEU A 956 -35.65 7.23 13.14
N ARG A 957 -36.33 6.48 14.03
CA ARG A 957 -36.42 6.81 15.47
C ARG A 957 -35.06 6.62 16.15
N GLN A 958 -34.64 7.58 16.97
CA GLN A 958 -33.35 7.56 17.71
C GLN A 958 -33.14 6.32 18.59
N ASN A 959 -34.21 5.69 19.10
CA ASN A 959 -34.12 4.51 19.98
C ASN A 959 -34.23 3.16 19.24
N ASN A 960 -34.33 3.14 17.91
CA ASN A 960 -34.51 1.92 17.10
C ASN A 960 -33.34 1.62 16.14
N GLY A 961 -32.16 2.22 16.36
CA GLY A 961 -30.90 1.74 15.78
C GLY A 961 -30.68 1.98 14.28
N VAL A 962 -30.91 3.19 13.76
CA VAL A 962 -30.51 3.51 12.37
C VAL A 962 -29.91 4.91 12.22
N ASP A 963 -28.95 5.25 13.08
CA ASP A 963 -27.87 6.17 12.70
C ASP A 963 -26.70 5.29 12.23
N VAL A 964 -26.13 5.58 11.05
CA VAL A 964 -24.93 4.87 10.60
C VAL A 964 -23.71 5.50 11.25
N ASP A 965 -22.85 4.68 11.86
CA ASP A 965 -21.61 5.15 12.49
C ASP A 965 -20.56 5.50 11.42
N THR A 966 -20.82 6.58 10.69
CA THR A 966 -19.99 7.10 9.62
C THR A 966 -20.04 8.62 9.65
N SER A 967 -18.90 9.25 9.45
CA SER A 967 -18.77 10.70 9.31
C SER A 967 -17.87 11.03 8.12
N VAL A 968 -18.18 12.15 7.48
CA VAL A 968 -17.37 12.73 6.41
C VAL A 968 -16.82 14.06 6.89
N LEU A 969 -15.51 14.20 6.79
CA LEU A 969 -14.75 15.40 7.19
C LEU A 969 -14.07 16.00 5.95
N ALA A 970 -13.61 17.23 6.04
CA ALA A 970 -12.72 17.85 5.07
C ALA A 970 -11.38 18.25 5.69
N ILE A 971 -10.33 18.20 4.87
CA ILE A 971 -8.97 18.62 5.24
C ILE A 971 -8.29 19.37 4.10
N ASP A 972 -7.46 20.36 4.41
CA ASP A 972 -6.66 21.09 3.42
C ASP A 972 -5.30 20.42 3.20
N LEU A 973 -5.10 19.81 2.03
CA LEU A 973 -3.84 19.12 1.70
C LEU A 973 -2.67 20.09 1.45
N LYS A 974 -2.94 21.31 1.02
CA LYS A 974 -1.89 22.33 0.79
C LYS A 974 -1.35 22.82 2.13
N ASP A 975 -2.22 23.04 3.10
CA ASP A 975 -1.80 23.37 4.46
C ASP A 975 -0.99 22.23 5.11
N LEU A 976 -1.41 20.98 4.94
CA LEU A 976 -0.62 19.82 5.40
C LEU A 976 0.77 19.74 4.75
N ALA A 977 0.85 19.95 3.43
CA ALA A 977 2.12 19.95 2.72
C ALA A 977 3.05 21.07 3.24
N LYS A 978 2.51 22.26 3.47
CA LYS A 978 3.24 23.39 4.08
C LYS A 978 3.72 23.06 5.50
N LYS A 979 2.83 22.56 6.37
CA LYS A 979 3.17 22.11 7.74
C LYS A 979 4.28 21.05 7.72
N ALA A 980 4.25 20.12 6.77
CA ALA A 980 5.30 19.11 6.59
C ALA A 980 6.65 19.70 6.17
N ARG A 981 6.68 20.60 5.17
CA ARG A 981 7.92 21.28 4.72
C ARG A 981 8.58 22.04 5.86
N ARG A 982 7.78 22.83 6.59
CA ARG A 982 8.25 23.61 7.75
C ARG A 982 8.83 22.73 8.86
N ALA A 983 8.41 21.47 8.95
CA ALA A 983 8.91 20.47 9.90
C ALA A 983 10.04 19.58 9.34
N ALA A 984 10.63 19.92 8.19
CA ALA A 984 11.63 19.12 7.47
C ALA A 984 11.13 17.74 6.98
N LYS A 985 9.82 17.51 6.90
CA LYS A 985 9.20 16.26 6.46
C LYS A 985 8.89 16.28 4.96
N PHE A 986 9.91 16.52 4.12
CA PHE A 986 9.74 16.70 2.67
C PHE A 986 9.08 15.51 1.99
N GLN A 987 9.37 14.27 2.39
CA GLN A 987 8.69 13.09 1.82
C GLN A 987 7.16 13.13 2.10
N THR A 988 6.76 13.60 3.27
CA THR A 988 5.34 13.73 3.65
C THR A 988 4.70 14.91 2.92
N ALA A 989 5.43 16.00 2.69
CA ALA A 989 4.95 17.11 1.85
C ALA A 989 4.69 16.66 0.41
N GLU A 990 5.65 15.98 -0.21
CA GLU A 990 5.51 15.44 -1.57
C GLU A 990 4.34 14.44 -1.69
N HIS A 991 4.05 13.68 -0.62
CA HIS A 991 2.89 12.79 -0.57
C HIS A 991 1.57 13.57 -0.69
N TYR A 992 1.36 14.61 0.13
CA TYR A 992 0.13 15.40 0.08
C TYR A 992 0.03 16.24 -1.20
N GLU A 993 1.15 16.76 -1.71
CA GLU A 993 1.21 17.44 -3.01
C GLU A 993 0.82 16.49 -4.16
N LYS A 994 1.30 15.24 -4.15
CA LYS A 994 0.90 14.24 -5.13
C LYS A 994 -0.58 13.88 -4.99
N LEU A 995 -1.05 13.61 -3.77
CA LEU A 995 -2.46 13.28 -3.51
C LEU A 995 -3.40 14.39 -4.01
N ALA A 996 -3.02 15.65 -3.81
CA ALA A 996 -3.79 16.79 -4.29
C ALA A 996 -4.00 16.75 -5.82
N THR A 997 -3.11 16.13 -6.60
CA THR A 997 -3.23 16.00 -8.06
C THR A 997 -3.97 14.75 -8.54
N MET A 998 -4.31 13.82 -7.63
CA MET A 998 -4.96 12.56 -8.00
C MET A 998 -6.46 12.75 -8.29
N PRO A 999 -7.03 11.98 -9.24
CA PRO A 999 -8.46 12.01 -9.53
C PRO A 999 -9.27 11.44 -8.37
N ASP A 1000 -10.48 11.96 -8.15
CA ASP A 1000 -11.41 11.48 -7.13
C ASP A 1000 -11.77 10.01 -7.33
N LEU A 1001 -12.01 9.28 -6.23
CA LEU A 1001 -12.48 7.90 -6.28
C LEU A 1001 -13.98 7.87 -6.62
N PRO A 1002 -14.41 7.23 -7.71
CA PRO A 1002 -15.81 6.93 -7.93
C PRO A 1002 -16.36 5.99 -6.86
N LEU A 1003 -17.64 6.17 -6.54
CA LEU A 1003 -18.37 5.27 -5.65
C LEU A 1003 -18.87 4.05 -6.40
N LEU A 1004 -18.75 2.88 -5.77
CA LEU A 1004 -19.08 1.60 -6.39
C LEU A 1004 -20.41 1.00 -5.92
N ASP A 1005 -21.31 1.84 -5.41
CA ASP A 1005 -22.56 1.42 -4.77
C ASP A 1005 -23.40 0.48 -5.66
N ASP A 1006 -23.63 0.88 -6.92
CA ASP A 1006 -24.38 0.07 -7.89
C ASP A 1006 -23.70 -1.27 -8.21
N LYS A 1007 -22.38 -1.40 -8.02
CA LYS A 1007 -21.65 -2.64 -8.32
C LYS A 1007 -21.80 -3.69 -7.22
N ILE A 1008 -21.87 -3.29 -5.96
CA ILE A 1008 -21.88 -4.19 -4.78
C ILE A 1008 -23.31 -4.45 -4.27
N ASN A 1009 -24.27 -3.57 -4.59
CA ASN A 1009 -25.67 -3.78 -4.25
C ASN A 1009 -26.32 -4.91 -5.05
N GLY A 1010 -27.14 -5.71 -4.36
CA GLY A 1010 -27.81 -6.88 -4.91
C GLY A 1010 -26.93 -8.10 -5.19
N ILE A 1011 -25.65 -8.07 -4.80
CA ILE A 1011 -24.77 -9.25 -4.82
C ILE A 1011 -25.14 -10.19 -3.68
N THR A 1012 -25.11 -11.48 -3.96
CA THR A 1012 -25.31 -12.57 -2.99
C THR A 1012 -24.05 -13.43 -2.87
N ASN A 1013 -23.83 -14.12 -1.76
CA ASN A 1013 -22.66 -15.01 -1.59
C ASN A 1013 -22.89 -16.44 -2.13
N SER A 1014 -23.95 -16.63 -2.92
CA SER A 1014 -24.34 -17.95 -3.46
C SER A 1014 -23.48 -18.38 -4.65
N SER A 1015 -23.04 -17.40 -5.45
CA SER A 1015 -22.10 -17.62 -6.55
C SER A 1015 -20.67 -17.30 -6.10
N PRO A 1016 -19.67 -18.15 -6.41
CA PRO A 1016 -18.25 -17.83 -6.21
C PRO A 1016 -17.82 -16.65 -7.07
N TYR A 1017 -17.08 -15.72 -6.48
CA TYR A 1017 -16.50 -14.58 -7.20
C TYR A 1017 -15.15 -14.18 -6.60
N TYR A 1018 -14.32 -13.59 -7.45
CA TYR A 1018 -13.10 -12.90 -7.08
C TYR A 1018 -13.38 -11.40 -6.88
N PHE A 1019 -13.16 -10.90 -5.67
CA PHE A 1019 -13.56 -9.55 -5.25
C PHE A 1019 -12.62 -8.44 -5.76
N ASN A 1020 -11.30 -8.70 -5.82
CA ASN A 1020 -10.28 -7.72 -6.21
C ASN A 1020 -10.29 -6.41 -5.41
N GLY A 1021 -10.23 -6.52 -4.08
CA GLY A 1021 -10.24 -5.39 -3.15
C GLY A 1021 -8.87 -5.09 -2.53
N ALA A 1022 -8.72 -3.90 -1.97
CA ALA A 1022 -7.54 -3.51 -1.20
C ALA A 1022 -7.91 -2.51 -0.10
N MET A 1023 -7.19 -2.57 1.03
CA MET A 1023 -7.33 -1.61 2.12
C MET A 1023 -6.03 -1.47 2.90
N ILE A 1024 -5.83 -0.31 3.51
CA ILE A 1024 -4.82 -0.08 4.55
C ILE A 1024 -5.55 0.47 5.77
N GLY A 1025 -5.33 -0.18 6.91
CA GLY A 1025 -5.86 0.23 8.21
C GLY A 1025 -4.75 0.30 9.26
N PHE A 1026 -5.10 0.79 10.45
CA PHE A 1026 -4.12 1.05 11.52
C PHE A 1026 -4.50 0.38 12.85
N PRO A 1027 -4.62 -0.97 12.89
CA PRO A 1027 -4.90 -1.72 14.11
C PRO A 1027 -3.89 -1.40 15.22
N TYR A 1028 -4.38 -1.02 16.40
CA TYR A 1028 -3.57 -0.62 17.54
C TYR A 1028 -2.47 0.41 17.20
N GLY A 1029 -2.72 1.27 16.21
CA GLY A 1029 -1.75 2.26 15.76
C GLY A 1029 -0.56 1.68 14.98
N VAL A 1030 -0.72 0.47 14.42
CA VAL A 1030 0.26 -0.16 13.54
C VAL A 1030 -0.33 -0.26 12.14
N GLN A 1031 0.41 0.18 11.13
CA GLN A 1031 -0.01 0.05 9.74
C GLN A 1031 -0.17 -1.43 9.34
N ALA A 1032 -1.33 -1.78 8.81
CA ALA A 1032 -1.63 -3.08 8.24
C ALA A 1032 -2.31 -2.92 6.88
N SER A 1033 -1.78 -3.64 5.88
CA SER A 1033 -2.13 -3.45 4.48
C SER A 1033 -2.59 -4.79 3.90
N TYR A 1034 -3.75 -4.82 3.24
CA TYR A 1034 -4.36 -6.05 2.75
C TYR A 1034 -4.88 -5.91 1.33
N PHE A 1035 -4.67 -6.98 0.57
CA PHE A 1035 -5.37 -7.24 -0.67
C PHE A 1035 -6.38 -8.35 -0.44
N ILE A 1036 -7.58 -8.16 -0.94
CA ILE A 1036 -8.78 -8.92 -0.59
C ILE A 1036 -9.25 -9.62 -1.87
N ASN A 1037 -8.97 -10.91 -1.96
CA ASN A 1037 -9.38 -11.74 -3.08
C ASN A 1037 -10.82 -12.22 -2.91
N ARG A 1038 -11.29 -12.38 -1.66
CA ARG A 1038 -12.66 -12.82 -1.34
C ARG A 1038 -13.26 -12.02 -0.20
N ALA A 1039 -14.53 -11.66 -0.34
CA ALA A 1039 -15.33 -10.97 0.67
C ALA A 1039 -16.71 -11.64 0.78
N ARG A 1040 -17.46 -11.35 1.84
CA ARG A 1040 -18.87 -11.73 1.98
C ARG A 1040 -19.74 -10.49 1.87
N ILE A 1041 -20.58 -10.41 0.85
CA ILE A 1041 -21.45 -9.26 0.60
C ILE A 1041 -22.89 -9.62 0.99
N ASP A 1042 -23.56 -8.76 1.76
CA ASP A 1042 -25.00 -8.86 2.06
C ASP A 1042 -25.69 -7.49 1.86
N ASP A 1043 -26.95 -7.34 2.28
CA ASP A 1043 -27.72 -6.10 2.17
C ASP A 1043 -27.20 -4.96 3.03
N THR A 1044 -26.50 -5.28 4.11
CA THR A 1044 -26.05 -4.29 5.09
C THR A 1044 -24.56 -3.98 4.94
N GLY A 1045 -23.77 -4.86 4.30
CA GLY A 1045 -22.32 -4.68 4.32
C GLY A 1045 -21.47 -5.62 3.48
N VAL A 1046 -20.16 -5.42 3.62
CA VAL A 1046 -19.08 -6.28 3.13
C VAL A 1046 -18.28 -6.79 4.33
N GLY A 1047 -18.27 -8.11 4.52
CA GLY A 1047 -17.52 -8.81 5.55
C GLY A 1047 -16.19 -9.37 5.01
N LEU A 1048 -15.10 -9.08 5.71
CA LEU A 1048 -13.76 -9.61 5.44
C LEU A 1048 -13.40 -10.59 6.54
N ASN A 1049 -13.11 -11.85 6.20
CA ASN A 1049 -12.72 -12.86 7.19
C ASN A 1049 -11.22 -13.07 7.17
N THR A 1050 -10.62 -13.37 8.32
CA THR A 1050 -9.21 -13.79 8.37
C THR A 1050 -9.00 -15.09 7.62
N GLN A 1051 -7.86 -15.23 6.94
CA GLN A 1051 -7.47 -16.50 6.33
C GLN A 1051 -7.16 -17.54 7.42
N ASN A 1052 -7.92 -18.63 7.45
CA ASN A 1052 -7.74 -19.69 8.43
C ASN A 1052 -6.35 -20.33 8.31
N GLY A 1053 -5.50 -20.24 9.34
CA GLY A 1053 -4.24 -21.00 9.47
C GLY A 1053 -3.09 -20.69 8.51
N PHE A 1054 -3.25 -19.77 7.54
CA PHE A 1054 -2.23 -19.58 6.46
C PHE A 1054 -1.54 -18.21 6.45
N LEU A 1055 -2.19 -17.16 6.93
CA LEU A 1055 -1.61 -15.82 6.94
C LEU A 1055 -1.94 -15.12 8.25
N ALA A 1056 -0.95 -14.45 8.84
CA ALA A 1056 -1.24 -13.54 9.92
C ALA A 1056 -2.09 -12.37 9.39
N THR A 1057 -3.20 -12.14 10.08
CA THR A 1057 -4.15 -11.09 9.77
C THR A 1057 -4.36 -10.28 11.04
N THR A 1058 -4.27 -8.97 10.93
CA THR A 1058 -4.29 -8.05 12.09
C THR A 1058 -5.57 -7.23 12.11
N PHE A 1059 -6.70 -7.93 11.94
CA PHE A 1059 -8.04 -7.38 12.09
C PHE A 1059 -8.32 -7.10 13.56
N ASN A 1060 -7.93 -5.93 14.07
CA ASN A 1060 -8.12 -5.53 15.46
C ASN A 1060 -8.69 -4.11 15.58
N SER A 1061 -8.97 -3.66 16.81
CA SER A 1061 -9.34 -2.27 17.12
C SER A 1061 -8.36 -1.29 16.49
N GLY A 1062 -8.86 -0.20 15.90
CA GLY A 1062 -8.09 0.76 15.11
C GLY A 1062 -8.24 0.57 13.58
N ASN A 1063 -8.80 -0.55 13.10
CA ASN A 1063 -9.21 -0.68 11.69
C ASN A 1063 -10.48 0.13 11.35
N SER A 1064 -11.27 0.53 12.34
CA SER A 1064 -12.45 1.37 12.15
C SER A 1064 -12.09 2.63 11.37
N GLY A 1065 -12.85 2.93 10.31
CA GLY A 1065 -12.66 4.06 9.41
C GLY A 1065 -11.80 3.75 8.18
N SER A 1066 -11.21 2.55 8.08
CA SER A 1066 -10.43 2.15 6.90
C SER A 1066 -11.34 2.02 5.68
N GLY A 1067 -10.96 2.66 4.56
CA GLY A 1067 -11.67 2.55 3.29
C GLY A 1067 -11.28 1.29 2.54
N LEU A 1068 -12.29 0.48 2.20
CA LEU A 1068 -12.18 -0.62 1.26
C LEU A 1068 -12.29 -0.08 -0.16
N GLN A 1069 -11.26 -0.30 -0.97
CA GLN A 1069 -11.27 0.04 -2.39
C GLN A 1069 -11.40 -1.24 -3.24
N MET A 1070 -12.12 -1.18 -4.35
CA MET A 1070 -12.33 -2.30 -5.27
C MET A 1070 -12.04 -1.89 -6.72
N GLY A 1071 -11.50 -2.82 -7.49
CA GLY A 1071 -11.05 -2.54 -8.87
C GLY A 1071 -9.92 -1.50 -8.92
N GLN A 1072 -9.71 -0.88 -10.08
CA GLN A 1072 -8.56 0.02 -10.27
C GLN A 1072 -8.64 1.34 -9.48
N ASN A 1073 -9.84 1.88 -9.23
CA ASN A 1073 -10.01 3.23 -8.67
C ASN A 1073 -11.30 3.44 -7.83
N GLY A 1074 -12.02 2.41 -7.40
CA GLY A 1074 -13.34 2.63 -6.80
C GLY A 1074 -13.38 2.49 -5.28
N TYR A 1075 -14.13 3.38 -4.63
CA TYR A 1075 -14.41 3.33 -3.21
C TYR A 1075 -15.64 2.43 -2.98
N ALA A 1076 -15.44 1.35 -2.24
CA ALA A 1076 -16.50 0.40 -1.92
C ALA A 1076 -17.21 0.81 -0.62
N GLU A 1077 -16.54 0.69 0.52
CA GLU A 1077 -17.14 0.85 1.86
C GLU A 1077 -16.12 1.31 2.92
N ILE A 1078 -16.59 1.70 4.11
CA ILE A 1078 -15.77 1.94 5.30
C ILE A 1078 -15.94 0.77 6.24
N ILE A 1079 -14.82 0.22 6.70
CA ILE A 1079 -14.80 -0.70 7.83
C ILE A 1079 -15.31 0.02 9.07
N ASN A 1080 -16.40 -0.46 9.65
CA ASN A 1080 -17.04 0.16 10.80
C ASN A 1080 -16.92 -0.70 12.07
N SER A 1081 -16.96 -2.02 11.92
CA SER A 1081 -16.95 -2.95 13.04
C SER A 1081 -16.20 -4.22 12.69
N GLY A 1082 -16.00 -5.08 13.69
CA GLY A 1082 -15.34 -6.36 13.51
C GLY A 1082 -15.18 -7.09 14.82
N SER A 1083 -14.68 -8.32 14.75
CA SER A 1083 -14.22 -9.05 15.92
C SER A 1083 -12.70 -9.24 15.81
N PRO A 1084 -11.94 -8.88 16.87
CA PRO A 1084 -10.49 -9.03 16.88
C PRO A 1084 -10.04 -10.39 16.37
N ARG A 1085 -9.05 -10.38 15.48
CA ARG A 1085 -8.42 -11.52 14.82
C ARG A 1085 -9.37 -12.46 14.07
N THR A 1086 -10.61 -12.05 13.80
CA THR A 1086 -11.61 -12.94 13.21
C THR A 1086 -12.19 -12.38 11.92
N TYR A 1087 -12.76 -11.17 11.97
CA TYR A 1087 -13.36 -10.56 10.80
C TYR A 1087 -13.47 -9.04 10.94
N LEU A 1088 -13.59 -8.34 9.83
CA LEU A 1088 -13.98 -6.95 9.72
C LEU A 1088 -15.27 -6.83 8.93
N ARG A 1089 -16.04 -5.77 9.18
CA ARG A 1089 -17.30 -5.47 8.49
C ARG A 1089 -17.32 -4.01 8.08
N GLY A 1090 -17.44 -3.78 6.78
CA GLY A 1090 -17.83 -2.49 6.22
C GLY A 1090 -19.34 -2.42 6.03
N TRP A 1091 -19.93 -1.28 6.36
CA TRP A 1091 -21.38 -1.05 6.22
C TRP A 1091 -21.68 -0.27 4.96
N LYS A 1092 -22.72 -0.68 4.24
CA LYS A 1092 -23.16 -0.04 3.01
C LYS A 1092 -23.71 1.36 3.24
N TYR A 1093 -23.31 2.29 2.39
CA TYR A 1093 -23.90 3.64 2.39
C TYR A 1093 -25.25 3.73 1.71
N ASN A 1094 -25.62 2.72 0.93
CA ASN A 1094 -26.95 2.56 0.38
C ASN A 1094 -27.44 1.14 0.65
N THR A 1095 -28.55 1.05 1.36
CA THR A 1095 -29.22 -0.22 1.68
C THR A 1095 -30.58 -0.24 1.02
N GLY A 1096 -31.27 -1.38 1.04
CA GLY A 1096 -32.66 -1.46 0.57
C GLY A 1096 -33.61 -0.47 1.28
N SER A 1097 -33.28 -0.03 2.50
CA SER A 1097 -34.14 0.77 3.37
C SER A 1097 -33.73 2.25 3.47
N VAL A 1098 -32.43 2.54 3.33
CA VAL A 1098 -31.87 3.88 3.57
C VAL A 1098 -30.75 4.16 2.57
N ASN A 1099 -30.78 5.36 1.98
CA ASN A 1099 -29.73 5.89 1.12
C ASN A 1099 -28.98 7.01 1.86
N TYR A 1100 -27.94 6.65 2.62
CA TYR A 1100 -27.20 7.58 3.48
C TYR A 1100 -26.41 8.60 2.67
N TRP A 1101 -25.89 8.21 1.51
CA TRP A 1101 -25.04 9.07 0.71
C TRP A 1101 -25.78 9.83 -0.38
N GLY A 1102 -27.01 9.44 -0.69
CA GLY A 1102 -27.87 10.14 -1.65
C GLY A 1102 -27.46 9.86 -3.10
N VAL A 1103 -27.01 8.65 -3.40
CA VAL A 1103 -26.71 8.20 -4.77
C VAL A 1103 -28.03 7.93 -5.49
N ASN A 1104 -28.29 8.64 -6.59
CA ASN A 1104 -29.47 8.44 -7.43
C ASN A 1104 -29.20 7.42 -8.54
N LYS A 1105 -30.24 6.72 -9.00
CA LYS A 1105 -30.13 5.87 -10.20
C LYS A 1105 -29.97 6.72 -11.46
N PRO A 1106 -29.36 6.20 -12.54
CA PRO A 1106 -29.39 6.84 -13.85
C PRO A 1106 -30.82 7.23 -14.26
N GLY A 1107 -31.00 8.46 -14.76
CA GLY A 1107 -32.30 8.98 -15.18
C GLY A 1107 -33.27 9.40 -14.05
N VAL A 1108 -32.90 9.22 -12.78
CA VAL A 1108 -33.68 9.71 -11.64
C VAL A 1108 -33.16 11.09 -11.22
N ASP A 1109 -34.05 12.07 -11.05
CA ASP A 1109 -33.68 13.39 -10.55
C ASP A 1109 -33.07 13.28 -9.14
N PRO A 1110 -31.82 13.72 -8.92
CA PRO A 1110 -31.21 13.70 -7.59
C PRO A 1110 -31.98 14.49 -6.53
N LEU A 1111 -32.74 15.52 -6.91
CA LEU A 1111 -33.58 16.30 -5.98
C LEU A 1111 -34.86 15.58 -5.57
N SER A 1112 -35.21 14.48 -6.26
CA SER A 1112 -36.37 13.66 -5.91
C SER A 1112 -36.12 12.70 -4.75
N LEU A 1113 -34.85 12.54 -4.33
CA LEU A 1113 -34.47 11.68 -3.21
C LEU A 1113 -35.07 12.19 -1.90
N LYS A 1114 -35.77 11.31 -1.17
CA LYS A 1114 -36.49 11.67 0.06
C LYS A 1114 -35.58 11.92 1.26
N ASN A 1115 -34.37 11.37 1.25
CA ASN A 1115 -33.37 11.62 2.28
C ASN A 1115 -32.54 12.86 1.96
N ASP A 1116 -33.11 14.03 2.25
CA ASP A 1116 -32.43 15.33 2.17
C ASP A 1116 -31.31 15.50 3.22
N ASN A 1117 -31.20 14.61 4.21
CA ASN A 1117 -30.11 14.55 5.20
C ASN A 1117 -28.94 13.66 4.75
N SER A 1118 -28.99 13.16 3.50
CA SER A 1118 -27.89 12.41 2.90
C SER A 1118 -26.65 13.28 2.65
N LEU A 1119 -25.49 12.65 2.48
CA LEU A 1119 -24.25 13.35 2.13
C LEU A 1119 -24.41 14.22 0.87
N ALA A 1120 -25.00 13.66 -0.19
CA ALA A 1120 -25.31 14.40 -1.41
C ALA A 1120 -26.22 15.60 -1.14
N GLY A 1121 -27.26 15.44 -0.31
CA GLY A 1121 -28.15 16.53 0.06
C GLY A 1121 -27.43 17.68 0.76
N VAL A 1122 -26.52 17.37 1.69
CA VAL A 1122 -25.69 18.36 2.37
C VAL A 1122 -24.71 19.04 1.40
N LEU A 1123 -24.01 18.27 0.56
CA LEU A 1123 -23.07 18.83 -0.43
C LEU A 1123 -23.78 19.69 -1.47
N TYR A 1124 -24.96 19.30 -1.94
CA TYR A 1124 -25.74 20.06 -2.90
C TYR A 1124 -26.28 21.37 -2.30
N TYR A 1125 -26.79 21.33 -1.07
CA TYR A 1125 -27.21 22.55 -0.38
C TYR A 1125 -26.04 23.54 -0.22
N ASN A 1126 -24.87 23.02 0.15
CA ASN A 1126 -23.66 23.83 0.33
C ASN A 1126 -23.05 24.31 -0.99
N SER A 1127 -23.17 23.57 -2.09
CA SER A 1127 -22.72 24.05 -3.40
C SER A 1127 -23.56 25.19 -3.95
N VAL A 1128 -24.84 25.27 -3.56
CA VAL A 1128 -25.73 26.39 -3.93
C VAL A 1128 -25.49 27.60 -3.03
N THR A 1129 -25.32 27.39 -1.72
CA THR A 1129 -25.18 28.49 -0.75
C THR A 1129 -23.74 29.02 -0.63
N ASN A 1130 -22.74 28.18 -0.86
CA ASN A 1130 -21.30 28.49 -0.79
C ASN A 1130 -20.55 27.96 -2.03
N PRO A 1131 -20.88 28.41 -3.25
CA PRO A 1131 -20.37 27.84 -4.50
C PRO A 1131 -18.85 27.95 -4.71
N ASN A 1132 -18.17 28.84 -3.98
CA ASN A 1132 -16.71 28.96 -4.03
C ASN A 1132 -16.00 27.89 -3.17
N GLU A 1133 -16.69 27.34 -2.17
CA GLU A 1133 -16.13 26.35 -1.23
C GLU A 1133 -16.56 24.92 -1.53
N PHE A 1134 -17.74 24.75 -2.16
CA PHE A 1134 -18.35 23.45 -2.44
C PHE A 1134 -18.71 23.31 -3.90
N SER A 1135 -18.49 22.11 -4.44
CA SER A 1135 -19.05 21.70 -5.71
C SER A 1135 -20.18 20.71 -5.53
N ALA A 1136 -21.06 20.62 -6.53
CA ALA A 1136 -22.02 19.53 -6.60
C ALA A 1136 -21.28 18.18 -6.55
N PRO A 1137 -21.77 17.20 -5.77
CA PRO A 1137 -21.10 15.93 -5.58
C PRO A 1137 -20.94 15.19 -6.92
N THR A 1138 -19.73 14.71 -7.19
CA THR A 1138 -19.35 14.08 -8.46
C THR A 1138 -19.93 12.67 -8.64
N PHE A 1139 -20.45 12.08 -7.57
CA PHE A 1139 -21.04 10.74 -7.56
C PHE A 1139 -22.55 10.72 -7.82
N ILE A 1140 -23.17 11.87 -8.07
CA ILE A 1140 -24.56 11.94 -8.55
C ILE A 1140 -24.60 11.65 -10.05
N ASN A 1141 -25.55 10.82 -10.47
CA ASN A 1141 -25.86 10.60 -11.88
C ASN A 1141 -26.65 11.81 -12.43
N LEU A 1142 -26.10 12.55 -13.38
CA LEU A 1142 -26.81 13.65 -14.03
C LEU A 1142 -27.85 13.10 -15.02
N ILE A 1143 -28.99 13.77 -15.15
CA ILE A 1143 -29.95 13.48 -16.22
C ILE A 1143 -29.32 13.98 -17.52
N ASN A 1144 -28.95 13.08 -18.43
CA ASN A 1144 -28.61 13.46 -19.79
C ASN A 1144 -29.91 13.92 -20.50
N ASN A 1145 -30.23 15.20 -20.34
CA ASN A 1145 -31.26 15.88 -21.13
C ASN A 1145 -30.69 16.30 -22.50
N THR A 1146 -30.00 15.40 -23.19
CA THR A 1146 -29.71 15.60 -24.62
C THR A 1146 -30.69 14.73 -25.37
N SER A 1147 -31.77 15.34 -25.85
CA SER A 1147 -32.55 14.78 -26.95
C SER A 1147 -31.60 14.48 -28.11
N GLU A 1148 -31.85 13.41 -28.85
CA GLU A 1148 -31.09 13.04 -30.05
C GLU A 1148 -31.02 14.18 -31.09
N GLU A 1149 -31.89 15.19 -31.01
CA GLU A 1149 -31.86 16.42 -31.84
C GLU A 1149 -30.70 17.38 -31.53
N GLU A 1150 -30.05 17.32 -30.35
CA GLU A 1150 -28.87 18.17 -30.06
C GLU A 1150 -27.53 17.48 -30.36
N GLN A 1151 -27.55 16.19 -30.74
CA GLN A 1151 -26.37 15.44 -31.18
C GLN A 1151 -26.26 15.26 -32.70
N GLN A 1152 -27.26 15.69 -33.48
CA GLN A 1152 -27.14 15.97 -34.92
C GLN A 1152 -26.83 17.44 -35.16
#